data_AF-A0A7G8TG93-F1
#
_entry.id   AF-A0A7G8TG93-F1
#
_cell.length_a   1.000
_cell.length_b   1.000
_cell.length_c   1.000
_cell.angle_alpha   90.00
_cell.angle_beta   90.00
_cell.angle_gamma   90.00
#
_symmetry.space_group_name_H-M   'P 1'
#
loop_
_entity.id
_entity.type
_entity.pdbx_description
1 polymer ?
#
loop_
_entity_poly.entity_id
_entity_poly.type
_entity_poly.pdbx_seq_one_letter_code
_entity_poly.pdbx_strand_id
1 'polypeptide(L)'
;MSAGAYVNQGFDVMRPILSAYVGQEMLHSIGPRWWQDRVLTVLSEVYTRNLPRGGEWDKLVDSLDVSACFQIIDRNWNELFKYKMTLQQRNWVKELLTTRNDWAHESGSGLSADDGVRALDTMTRLMEPIDQESAEEIRKLMRKLRDQEEATHRESQFPVTPSAPSSPAYSYARPWRQIAEPHPDVSKGTYRQAEFAADLSQVLRGTAMPEYQDPVEFFARTYITAGMKSMLTKAVQRVASKGGEPVIQLKTAFGGGKTHSMLALYHLMRAVSPMSLKGIPEILNSAGISTMPKVKVAVLVGTFLEPAKQRRPINFPGITINTLWGEMTAQLAEQANNPKLYDLIKESDKKGISPGSDTLRNVLDDSGPCLILIDELVAYARKLYGYKQGDIPAGTFENVLSFVQELTEAARASKNSIVVASIPESETEAGGEAGMIALERVERTFGRMEAVWKPVVAEEGFEIVRRRLFRDLSDKDAVDRVCNAYFEMYCQHPDDFPVECHETEYLTKMKKCYPIHPEVFDRLYNDWATLESFQRTRGVLRFMAAVIHELYASGDSGAMIMPGSIPLGKTQIREELTRYLSPGWDTIIENEVDGRHSAPVTLDDKNTYYSKYFASSRVARTIFLGSAPDARAQRTRGINMAHIHLGAVQPEENMSTYNDALSRLANELTYLYSSADYRYWYDTRPTLKKTVADRARMQNSYDTVSSLEKVLKVICRNKDPFDGLHIAPSSSSDIPDQQAVHLVLLSAEQTYKRDDEDSEALKTIHEYFETRGGSPRMYRNMIVFLAPDFSITEQLMQDMRVLLAWRSIEHDADSLNLDAAQEKEVHEAIHHYEDTISDRLQEAYCWLLVPTQDGTNPVKWNILRASGTTNPVAKAAQKLRENDLMIDQLSPKVLLMEMDEFDLWKGHEFISVRELCEDYARYTYLQRLKNKDVLFYTLEIGVKSSDYFGYADGQDDNGRYQGLCFGNCGYLQITPDGLLVKSSAALRQIESEKKEREPGNNTEATISGNIVAPTAVSSNIGTVFVPAATSASTPILNTHFYGSVKLDPGKLGSTAGTINQEVLQHLSQLSGASVTVTLDIQVNIPNGIPEDVARTIRENCKTLKFDTSEFGQ
;
A
#
# COMPACT_ATOMS: atom_id res chain seq x y z
N MET A 1 17.33 33.98 39.06
CA MET A 1 16.62 34.86 40.00
C MET A 1 15.13 34.54 39.93
N SER A 2 14.40 34.54 41.05
CA SER A 2 12.97 34.18 41.06
C SER A 2 12.09 35.29 40.49
N ALA A 3 10.90 34.96 39.98
CA ALA A 3 9.96 35.92 39.40
C ALA A 3 9.59 37.04 40.40
N GLY A 4 9.22 36.68 41.63
CA GLY A 4 8.95 37.63 42.71
C GLY A 4 10.12 38.57 43.05
N ALA A 5 11.37 38.17 42.79
CA ALA A 5 12.53 39.05 42.98
C ALA A 5 12.68 40.09 41.85
N TYR A 6 12.32 39.75 40.60
CA TYR A 6 12.20 40.74 39.52
C TYR A 6 11.00 41.68 39.74
N VAL A 7 9.88 41.16 40.26
CA VAL A 7 8.69 41.95 40.63
C VAL A 7 9.01 42.94 41.75
N ASN A 8 9.78 42.54 42.78
CA ASN A 8 10.31 43.47 43.79
C ASN A 8 11.15 44.58 43.15
N GLN A 9 12.09 44.26 42.27
CA GLN A 9 12.90 45.28 41.56
C GLN A 9 12.03 46.23 40.71
N GLY A 10 10.95 45.74 40.10
CA GLY A 10 9.96 46.57 39.41
C GLY A 10 9.24 47.54 40.35
N PHE A 11 8.87 47.09 41.55
CA PHE A 11 8.31 47.96 42.59
C PHE A 11 9.33 48.96 43.16
N ASP A 12 10.60 48.57 43.33
CA ASP A 12 11.66 49.46 43.80
C ASP A 12 11.94 50.61 42.81
N VAL A 13 11.97 50.31 41.51
CA VAL A 13 12.06 51.31 40.43
C VAL A 13 10.82 52.21 40.41
N MET A 14 9.62 51.63 40.55
CA MET A 14 8.36 52.38 40.54
C MET A 14 8.20 53.34 41.73
N ARG A 15 8.61 52.92 42.93
CA ARG A 15 8.28 53.61 44.20
C ARG A 15 8.58 55.12 44.19
N PRO A 16 9.82 55.60 43.97
CA PRO A 16 10.14 57.01 44.14
C PRO A 16 9.39 57.92 43.16
N ILE A 17 9.17 57.46 41.92
CA ILE A 17 8.47 58.24 40.90
C ILE A 17 6.96 58.24 41.18
N LEU A 18 6.38 57.09 41.53
CA LEU A 18 4.95 57.00 41.83
C LEU A 18 4.58 57.75 43.11
N SER A 19 5.41 57.71 44.16
CA SER A 19 5.17 58.49 45.39
C SER A 19 5.26 59.99 45.13
N ALA A 20 6.25 60.44 44.35
CA ALA A 20 6.38 61.83 43.94
C ALA A 20 5.20 62.30 43.09
N TYR A 21 4.76 61.52 42.09
CA TYR A 21 3.60 61.82 41.26
C TYR A 21 2.31 61.94 42.09
N VAL A 22 2.04 60.94 42.94
CA VAL A 22 0.88 60.95 43.85
C VAL A 22 0.89 62.17 44.78
N GLY A 23 2.06 62.49 45.35
CA GLY A 23 2.23 63.68 46.17
C GLY A 23 1.97 64.98 45.40
N GLN A 24 2.50 65.11 44.18
CA GLN A 24 2.38 66.33 43.38
C GLN A 24 0.93 66.60 42.97
N GLU A 25 0.24 65.58 42.48
CA GLU A 25 -1.18 65.67 42.12
C GLU A 25 -2.06 66.03 43.31
N MET A 26 -1.73 65.50 44.49
CA MET A 26 -2.42 65.84 45.74
C MET A 26 -2.14 67.26 46.22
N LEU A 27 -0.87 67.68 46.30
CA LEU A 27 -0.50 69.04 46.71
C LEU A 27 -1.09 70.10 45.76
N HIS A 28 -1.07 69.84 44.45
CA HIS A 28 -1.62 70.74 43.45
C HIS A 28 -3.14 70.90 43.56
N SER A 29 -3.85 69.80 43.85
CA SER A 29 -5.33 69.77 43.80
C SER A 29 -6.02 70.00 45.15
N ILE A 30 -5.31 69.77 46.28
CA ILE A 30 -5.85 69.87 47.65
C ILE A 30 -5.15 70.99 48.45
N GLY A 31 -3.95 71.41 48.04
CA GLY A 31 -3.17 72.44 48.74
C GLY A 31 -2.41 71.92 49.97
N PRO A 32 -1.90 72.83 50.83
CA PRO A 32 -0.87 72.50 51.84
C PRO A 32 -1.22 71.44 52.89
N ARG A 33 -2.50 71.09 53.07
CA ARG A 33 -2.98 70.08 54.03
C ARG A 33 -3.23 68.69 53.44
N TRP A 34 -2.89 68.47 52.17
CA TRP A 34 -3.12 67.22 51.44
C TRP A 34 -2.74 65.95 52.23
N TRP A 35 -1.63 66.01 52.98
CA TRP A 35 -1.14 64.91 53.80
C TRP A 35 -2.11 64.51 54.91
N GLN A 36 -2.58 65.46 55.71
CA GLN A 36 -3.54 65.18 56.78
C GLN A 36 -4.91 64.81 56.19
N ASP A 37 -5.38 65.60 55.23
CA ASP A 37 -6.77 65.59 54.81
C ASP A 37 -7.10 64.51 53.74
N ARG A 38 -6.09 63.95 53.05
CA ARG A 38 -6.27 62.91 52.01
C ARG A 38 -5.24 61.76 51.98
N VAL A 39 -4.17 61.80 52.78
CA VAL A 39 -3.32 60.61 53.01
C VAL A 39 -3.68 59.96 54.36
N LEU A 40 -3.43 60.66 55.47
CA LEU A 40 -3.62 60.10 56.83
C LEU A 40 -5.09 59.84 57.20
N THR A 41 -6.04 60.57 56.61
CA THR A 41 -7.49 60.34 56.82
C THR A 41 -8.05 59.21 55.95
N VAL A 42 -7.35 58.82 54.88
CA VAL A 42 -7.88 57.93 53.82
C VAL A 42 -7.27 56.52 53.87
N LEU A 43 -6.01 56.40 54.28
CA LEU A 43 -5.37 55.11 54.57
C LEU A 43 -5.87 54.54 55.92
N SER A 44 -5.89 53.21 56.07
CA SER A 44 -6.23 52.56 57.35
C SER A 44 -5.08 52.60 58.35
N GLU A 45 -5.38 52.40 59.64
CA GLU A 45 -4.42 52.46 60.75
C GLU A 45 -3.17 51.60 60.54
N VAL A 46 -3.30 50.45 59.86
CA VAL A 46 -2.18 49.56 59.52
C VAL A 46 -1.12 50.26 58.66
N TYR A 47 -1.55 51.12 57.74
CA TYR A 47 -0.68 51.87 56.84
C TYR A 47 -0.23 53.20 57.47
N THR A 48 -1.10 53.90 58.20
CA THR A 48 -0.75 55.19 58.82
C THR A 48 0.13 55.07 60.05
N ARG A 49 0.21 53.90 60.70
CA ARG A 49 1.06 53.65 61.88
C ARG A 49 2.55 53.97 61.68
N ASN A 50 3.06 53.79 60.47
CA ASN A 50 4.47 54.00 60.13
C ASN A 50 4.72 55.33 59.38
N LEU A 51 3.68 56.12 59.10
CA LEU A 51 3.79 57.38 58.38
C LEU A 51 4.02 58.57 59.33
N PRO A 52 4.81 59.59 58.91
CA PRO A 52 4.95 60.83 59.68
C PRO A 52 3.61 61.57 59.78
N ARG A 53 3.34 62.22 60.91
CA ARG A 53 2.12 63.05 61.08
C ARG A 53 2.18 64.40 60.34
N GLY A 54 3.37 64.77 59.90
CA GLY A 54 3.71 65.99 59.15
C GLY A 54 5.22 66.12 59.03
N GLY A 55 5.69 66.96 58.12
CA GLY A 55 7.11 67.12 57.80
C GLY A 55 7.31 67.94 56.52
N GLU A 56 8.57 68.10 56.12
CA GLU A 56 8.93 68.66 54.81
C GLU A 56 8.67 67.64 53.69
N TRP A 57 8.53 68.15 52.46
CA TRP A 57 8.08 67.42 51.28
C TRP A 57 8.70 66.03 51.13
N ASP A 58 10.03 65.95 51.08
CA ASP A 58 10.77 64.72 50.79
C ASP A 58 10.48 63.66 51.86
N LYS A 59 10.47 64.04 53.15
CA LYS A 59 10.12 63.14 54.26
C LYS A 59 8.69 62.61 54.22
N LEU A 60 7.76 63.32 53.59
CA LEU A 60 6.39 62.84 53.38
C LEU A 60 6.35 61.86 52.21
N VAL A 61 6.89 62.27 51.05
CA VAL A 61 6.89 61.46 49.82
C VAL A 61 7.68 60.16 49.98
N ASP A 62 8.88 60.20 50.58
CA ASP A 62 9.71 59.02 50.81
C ASP A 62 9.11 58.04 51.80
N SER A 63 8.23 58.49 52.70
CA SER A 63 7.57 57.61 53.67
C SER A 63 6.52 56.68 53.06
N LEU A 64 6.11 56.93 51.81
CA LEU A 64 5.16 56.07 51.10
C LEU A 64 5.85 54.82 50.51
N ASP A 65 5.22 53.66 50.73
CA ASP A 65 5.48 52.45 49.95
C ASP A 65 4.52 52.36 48.75
N VAL A 66 4.80 51.46 47.81
CA VAL A 66 3.98 51.31 46.59
C VAL A 66 2.53 50.91 46.93
N SER A 67 2.31 50.14 48.00
CA SER A 67 0.97 49.76 48.44
C SER A 67 0.16 50.96 48.97
N ALA A 68 0.80 51.85 49.74
CA ALA A 68 0.22 53.12 50.14
C ALA A 68 -0.11 53.98 48.92
N CYS A 69 0.80 54.12 47.95
CA CYS A 69 0.53 54.85 46.70
C CYS A 69 -0.69 54.29 45.95
N PHE A 70 -0.77 52.97 45.75
CA PHE A 70 -1.92 52.34 45.09
C PHE A 70 -3.24 52.55 45.84
N GLN A 71 -3.23 52.44 47.17
CA GLN A 71 -4.44 52.70 47.97
C GLN A 71 -4.82 54.17 47.99
N ILE A 72 -3.86 55.10 47.99
CA ILE A 72 -4.12 56.53 47.86
C ILE A 72 -4.80 56.81 46.51
N ILE A 73 -4.31 56.23 45.40
CA ILE A 73 -4.91 56.39 44.07
C ILE A 73 -6.33 55.83 44.01
N ASP A 74 -6.56 54.61 44.50
CA ASP A 74 -7.88 53.98 44.41
C ASP A 74 -8.94 54.62 45.32
N ARG A 75 -8.58 54.96 46.56
CA ARG A 75 -9.51 55.55 47.53
C ARG A 75 -9.85 57.00 47.18
N ASN A 76 -8.88 57.77 46.69
CA ASN A 76 -9.10 59.14 46.22
C ASN A 76 -9.54 59.22 44.74
N TRP A 77 -9.90 58.09 44.12
CA TRP A 77 -10.22 58.04 42.69
C TRP A 77 -11.32 59.02 42.27
N ASN A 78 -12.47 58.97 42.94
CA ASN A 78 -13.65 59.73 42.53
C ASN A 78 -13.48 61.26 42.70
N GLU A 79 -12.61 61.68 43.63
CA GLU A 79 -12.37 63.10 43.94
C GLU A 79 -11.20 63.69 43.14
N LEU A 80 -10.17 62.88 42.83
CA LEU A 80 -8.91 63.34 42.22
C LEU A 80 -8.55 62.51 40.97
N PHE A 81 -8.13 61.25 41.15
CA PHE A 81 -7.42 60.52 40.09
C PHE A 81 -8.27 60.16 38.86
N LYS A 82 -9.60 60.14 38.95
CA LYS A 82 -10.53 60.01 37.81
C LYS A 82 -10.33 61.08 36.73
N TYR A 83 -9.79 62.24 37.09
CA TYR A 83 -9.53 63.36 36.17
C TYR A 83 -8.09 63.39 35.65
N LYS A 84 -7.21 62.51 36.15
CA LYS A 84 -5.77 62.44 35.83
C LYS A 84 -5.34 61.12 35.20
N MET A 85 -6.09 60.04 35.46
CA MET A 85 -5.79 58.69 34.99
C MET A 85 -7.05 58.05 34.37
N THR A 86 -6.85 57.12 33.44
CA THR A 86 -7.93 56.36 32.80
C THR A 86 -8.50 55.28 33.74
N LEU A 87 -9.74 54.84 33.48
CA LEU A 87 -10.33 53.70 34.19
C LEU A 87 -9.47 52.42 34.08
N GLN A 88 -8.74 52.26 32.97
CA GLN A 88 -7.84 51.14 32.74
C GLN A 88 -6.61 51.20 33.67
N GLN A 89 -6.01 52.39 33.85
CA GLN A 89 -4.96 52.59 34.84
C GLN A 89 -5.43 52.34 36.28
N ARG A 90 -6.69 52.67 36.63
CA ARG A 90 -7.28 52.28 37.93
C ARG A 90 -7.28 50.76 38.12
N ASN A 91 -7.62 50.02 37.07
CA ASN A 91 -7.66 48.57 37.11
C ASN A 91 -6.24 47.98 37.26
N TRP A 92 -5.23 48.52 36.57
CA TRP A 92 -3.83 48.15 36.77
C TRP A 92 -3.33 48.43 38.19
N VAL A 93 -3.71 49.57 38.79
CA VAL A 93 -3.41 49.89 40.21
C VAL A 93 -4.02 48.86 41.16
N LYS A 94 -5.22 48.35 40.88
CA LYS A 94 -5.84 47.27 41.68
C LYS A 94 -5.17 45.92 41.47
N GLU A 95 -4.85 45.58 40.23
CA GLU A 95 -4.16 44.35 39.86
C GLU A 95 -2.80 44.26 40.57
N LEU A 96 -1.98 45.31 40.49
CA LEU A 96 -0.68 45.38 41.16
C LEU A 96 -0.78 45.42 42.69
N LEU A 97 -1.84 46.02 43.26
CA LEU A 97 -2.10 45.97 44.70
C LEU A 97 -2.44 44.55 45.16
N THR A 98 -3.21 43.79 44.37
CA THR A 98 -3.47 42.36 44.61
C THR A 98 -2.17 41.57 44.53
N THR A 99 -1.45 41.62 43.39
CA THR A 99 -0.16 40.90 43.20
C THR A 99 0.85 41.19 44.32
N ARG A 100 0.98 42.45 44.75
CA ARG A 100 1.86 42.84 45.86
C ARG A 100 1.46 42.20 47.18
N ASN A 101 0.15 42.10 47.46
CA ASN A 101 -0.34 41.55 48.73
C ASN A 101 -0.27 40.01 48.75
N ASP A 102 -0.56 39.36 47.62
CA ASP A 102 -0.42 37.91 47.48
C ASP A 102 1.05 37.50 47.71
N TRP A 103 1.98 38.16 46.99
CA TRP A 103 3.43 37.99 47.16
C TRP A 103 3.93 38.33 48.59
N ALA A 104 3.27 39.24 49.30
CA ALA A 104 3.60 39.57 50.70
C ALA A 104 3.01 38.57 51.72
N HIS A 105 2.19 37.61 51.30
CA HIS A 105 1.58 36.58 52.14
C HIS A 105 1.99 35.14 51.78
N GLU A 106 2.49 34.89 50.55
CA GLU A 106 3.02 33.59 50.13
C GLU A 106 4.21 33.13 50.97
N SER A 107 3.96 32.13 51.83
CA SER A 107 4.96 31.59 52.76
C SER A 107 5.64 30.30 52.28
N GLY A 108 5.55 29.95 50.99
CA GLY A 108 6.17 28.72 50.46
C GLY A 108 6.05 28.45 48.96
N SER A 109 4.99 28.89 48.29
CA SER A 109 4.77 28.70 46.85
C SER A 109 4.93 30.01 46.07
N GLY A 110 6.15 30.55 46.00
CA GLY A 110 6.35 31.89 45.47
C GLY A 110 5.95 32.07 44.00
N LEU A 111 5.30 33.21 43.72
CA LEU A 111 4.87 33.76 42.42
C LEU A 111 5.43 33.07 41.17
N SER A 112 4.52 32.61 40.29
CA SER A 112 4.89 32.04 38.99
C SER A 112 5.60 33.08 38.09
N ALA A 113 6.33 32.59 37.09
CA ALA A 113 7.07 33.47 36.19
C ALA A 113 6.17 34.10 35.10
N ASP A 114 5.13 33.41 34.63
CA ASP A 114 4.03 34.01 33.86
C ASP A 114 3.37 35.18 34.64
N ASP A 115 3.05 34.98 35.92
CA ASP A 115 2.47 36.03 36.77
C ASP A 115 3.48 37.17 37.04
N GLY A 116 4.77 36.86 37.16
CA GLY A 116 5.84 37.86 37.26
C GLY A 116 6.01 38.70 35.98
N VAL A 117 5.97 38.06 34.81
CA VAL A 117 5.96 38.72 33.50
C VAL A 117 4.71 39.60 33.35
N ARG A 118 3.54 39.09 33.73
CA ARG A 118 2.28 39.84 33.74
C ARG A 118 2.36 41.07 34.65
N ALA A 119 2.86 40.89 35.87
CA ALA A 119 3.03 41.98 36.82
C ALA A 119 3.93 43.08 36.24
N LEU A 120 5.08 42.72 35.65
CA LEU A 120 6.01 43.68 35.05
C LEU A 120 5.44 44.37 33.80
N ASP A 121 4.62 43.71 32.99
CA ASP A 121 3.88 44.36 31.88
C ASP A 121 2.85 45.37 32.42
N THR A 122 2.06 44.99 33.42
CA THR A 122 1.09 45.89 34.07
C THR A 122 1.78 47.08 34.77
N MET A 123 2.94 46.87 35.40
CA MET A 123 3.78 47.95 35.93
C MET A 123 4.28 48.89 34.83
N THR A 124 4.78 48.33 33.73
CA THR A 124 5.27 49.10 32.57
C THR A 124 4.15 49.98 32.00
N ARG A 125 2.95 49.42 31.79
CA ARG A 125 1.78 50.16 31.28
C ARG A 125 1.27 51.24 32.22
N LEU A 126 1.39 51.04 33.53
CA LEU A 126 1.01 52.05 34.53
C LEU A 126 1.99 53.22 34.55
N MET A 127 3.30 52.94 34.39
CA MET A 127 4.35 53.96 34.45
C MET A 127 4.59 54.69 33.13
N GLU A 128 4.36 54.07 31.97
CA GLU A 128 4.63 54.69 30.66
C GLU A 128 3.96 56.07 30.44
N PRO A 129 2.77 56.38 31.00
CA PRO A 129 2.18 57.73 30.98
C PRO A 129 2.63 58.68 32.12
N ILE A 130 3.45 58.21 33.06
CA ILE A 130 3.94 58.95 34.24
C ILE A 130 5.42 59.29 34.08
N ASP A 131 6.24 58.27 33.79
CA ASP A 131 7.66 58.39 33.45
C ASP A 131 8.09 57.26 32.49
N GLN A 132 8.67 57.67 31.36
CA GLN A 132 9.12 56.76 30.32
C GLN A 132 10.44 56.05 30.66
N GLU A 133 11.30 56.64 31.51
CA GLU A 133 12.60 56.05 31.86
C GLU A 133 12.41 54.84 32.79
N SER A 134 11.65 54.99 33.86
CA SER A 134 11.22 53.90 34.75
C SER A 134 10.45 52.81 34.00
N ALA A 135 9.62 53.17 33.01
CA ALA A 135 8.91 52.20 32.20
C ALA A 135 9.86 51.32 31.36
N GLU A 136 10.91 51.89 30.76
CA GLU A 136 11.92 51.08 30.03
C GLU A 136 12.83 50.29 30.99
N GLU A 137 13.12 50.80 32.19
CA GLU A 137 13.80 50.03 33.27
C GLU A 137 13.02 48.76 33.63
N ILE A 138 11.73 48.89 33.93
CA ILE A 138 10.83 47.75 34.23
C ILE A 138 10.71 46.82 33.02
N ARG A 139 10.67 47.37 31.80
CA ARG A 139 10.68 46.58 30.56
C ARG A 139 11.97 45.78 30.35
N LYS A 140 13.14 46.29 30.79
CA LYS A 140 14.40 45.51 30.82
C LYS A 140 14.32 44.36 31.83
N LEU A 141 13.68 44.54 32.99
CA LEU A 141 13.47 43.47 33.96
C LEU A 141 12.55 42.37 33.41
N MET A 142 11.46 42.76 32.73
CA MET A 142 10.55 41.82 32.06
C MET A 142 11.26 41.00 30.97
N ARG A 143 12.12 41.62 30.15
CA ARG A 143 12.96 40.90 29.17
C ARG A 143 13.84 39.88 29.88
N LYS A 144 14.63 40.29 30.89
CA LYS A 144 15.51 39.40 31.66
C LYS A 144 14.79 38.20 32.29
N LEU A 145 13.55 38.37 32.77
CA LEU A 145 12.77 37.26 33.31
C LEU A 145 12.40 36.26 32.20
N ARG A 146 11.91 36.73 31.04
CA ARG A 146 11.62 35.87 29.88
C ARG A 146 12.86 35.20 29.31
N ASP A 147 13.97 35.94 29.17
CA ASP A 147 15.25 35.39 28.68
C ASP A 147 15.74 34.26 29.59
N GLN A 148 15.53 34.39 30.91
CA GLN A 148 15.85 33.36 31.89
C GLN A 148 14.89 32.17 31.82
N GLU A 149 13.60 32.38 31.58
CA GLU A 149 12.64 31.28 31.33
C GLU A 149 12.95 30.53 30.04
N GLU A 150 13.23 31.23 28.93
CA GLU A 150 13.62 30.58 27.67
C GLU A 150 14.91 29.77 27.83
N ALA A 151 15.89 30.26 28.60
CA ALA A 151 17.08 29.48 28.94
C ALA A 151 16.73 28.25 29.80
N THR A 152 15.90 28.43 30.84
CA THR A 152 15.52 27.33 31.75
C THR A 152 14.69 26.26 31.02
N HIS A 153 13.81 26.64 30.09
CA HIS A 153 13.06 25.73 29.24
C HIS A 153 13.93 24.99 28.22
N ARG A 154 15.04 25.59 27.76
CA ARG A 154 16.04 24.89 26.92
C ARG A 154 16.85 23.86 27.73
N GLU A 155 17.16 24.14 29.00
CA GLU A 155 17.90 23.22 29.87
C GLU A 155 17.02 22.15 30.55
N SER A 156 15.72 22.43 30.73
CA SER A 156 14.75 21.49 31.34
C SER A 156 14.17 20.47 30.35
N GLN A 157 14.51 20.55 29.07
CA GLN A 157 14.29 19.44 28.14
C GLN A 157 15.34 18.36 28.39
N PHE A 158 14.93 17.30 29.09
CA PHE A 158 15.62 15.99 29.08
C PHE A 158 16.03 15.63 27.64
N PRO A 159 17.22 15.02 27.43
CA PRO A 159 17.88 14.98 26.13
C PRO A 159 16.96 14.47 25.01
N VAL A 160 16.48 15.41 24.22
CA VAL A 160 15.69 15.13 23.02
C VAL A 160 16.66 14.58 21.99
N THR A 161 16.76 13.25 21.91
CA THR A 161 17.22 12.58 20.69
C THR A 161 16.43 13.19 19.53
N PRO A 162 17.06 13.83 18.54
CA PRO A 162 16.37 14.72 17.61
C PRO A 162 15.38 13.93 16.74
N SER A 163 14.10 13.95 17.12
CA SER A 163 13.00 13.32 16.38
C SER A 163 12.54 14.19 15.20
N ALA A 164 13.50 14.83 14.54
CA ALA A 164 13.35 15.63 13.34
C ALA A 164 14.50 15.23 12.40
N PRO A 165 14.21 14.58 11.26
CA PRO A 165 15.24 14.08 10.34
C PRO A 165 15.98 15.22 9.64
N SER A 166 17.04 15.73 10.28
CA SER A 166 17.92 16.76 9.72
C SER A 166 18.80 16.15 8.63
N SER A 167 18.64 16.62 7.38
CA SER A 167 19.49 16.20 6.26
C SER A 167 20.98 16.51 6.53
N PRO A 168 21.94 15.80 5.92
CA PRO A 168 23.35 16.15 6.04
C PRO A 168 23.62 17.55 5.47
N ALA A 169 24.64 18.24 5.98
CA ALA A 169 25.09 19.50 5.40
C ALA A 169 25.83 19.23 4.07
N TYR A 170 25.21 19.60 2.95
CA TYR A 170 25.73 19.41 1.59
C TYR A 170 26.87 20.38 1.26
N SER A 171 27.84 19.99 0.44
CA SER A 171 29.02 20.84 0.18
C SER A 171 28.72 22.04 -0.73
N TYR A 172 27.75 21.89 -1.64
CA TYR A 172 27.35 22.92 -2.61
C TYR A 172 26.38 23.98 -2.05
N ALA A 173 25.76 23.76 -0.88
CA ALA A 173 24.60 24.53 -0.43
C ALA A 173 24.59 24.86 1.08
N ARG A 174 24.09 26.06 1.41
CA ARG A 174 23.53 26.33 2.75
C ARG A 174 22.08 25.84 2.79
N PRO A 175 21.54 25.45 3.96
CA PRO A 175 20.12 25.14 4.13
C PRO A 175 19.22 26.29 3.64
N TRP A 176 18.07 25.97 3.04
CA TRP A 176 17.20 26.98 2.42
C TRP A 176 16.78 28.10 3.40
N ARG A 177 16.65 27.77 4.69
CA ARG A 177 16.30 28.71 5.77
C ARG A 177 17.30 29.85 5.96
N GLN A 178 18.52 29.72 5.45
CA GLN A 178 19.56 30.77 5.47
C GLN A 178 19.53 31.68 4.24
N ILE A 179 18.70 31.37 3.24
CA ILE A 179 18.61 32.06 1.94
C ILE A 179 17.20 32.65 1.73
N ALA A 180 16.17 31.92 2.17
CA ALA A 180 14.76 32.29 2.07
C ALA A 180 14.12 32.36 3.47
N GLU A 181 14.02 33.57 4.02
CA GLU A 181 13.34 33.81 5.31
C GLU A 181 11.81 33.83 5.12
N PRO A 182 11.03 33.03 5.87
CA PRO A 182 9.58 33.13 5.86
C PRO A 182 9.07 34.47 6.40
N HIS A 183 7.82 34.82 6.08
CA HIS A 183 7.18 35.97 6.74
C HIS A 183 6.95 35.73 8.26
N PRO A 184 6.83 36.78 9.09
CA PRO A 184 6.74 36.66 10.55
C PRO A 184 5.52 35.89 11.06
N ASP A 185 4.46 35.85 10.26
CA ASP A 185 3.19 35.15 10.47
C ASP A 185 3.32 33.63 10.27
N VAL A 186 4.00 33.23 9.18
CA VAL A 186 4.35 31.83 8.87
C VAL A 186 5.37 31.30 9.88
N SER A 187 6.51 31.99 10.04
CA SER A 187 7.61 31.54 10.90
C SER A 187 7.22 31.35 12.37
N LYS A 188 6.30 32.17 12.90
CA LYS A 188 5.80 32.06 14.30
C LYS A 188 4.64 31.07 14.49
N GLY A 189 4.13 30.45 13.43
CA GLY A 189 2.98 29.55 13.53
C GLY A 189 1.66 30.27 13.81
N THR A 190 1.63 31.60 13.72
CA THR A 190 0.45 32.42 14.06
C THR A 190 -0.56 32.53 12.91
N TYR A 191 -0.26 31.95 11.75
CA TYR A 191 -1.11 31.96 10.55
C TYR A 191 -2.51 31.40 10.85
N ARG A 192 -3.55 32.19 10.56
CA ARG A 192 -4.96 31.78 10.77
C ARG A 192 -5.61 31.45 9.43
N GLN A 193 -6.45 30.42 9.42
CA GLN A 193 -7.14 29.97 8.19
C GLN A 193 -7.98 31.07 7.50
N ALA A 194 -8.38 32.11 8.25
CA ALA A 194 -9.11 33.27 7.74
C ALA A 194 -8.22 34.29 6.98
N GLU A 195 -6.91 34.36 7.27
CA GLU A 195 -6.05 35.47 6.80
C GLU A 195 -5.81 35.42 5.30
N PHE A 196 -5.72 34.24 4.67
CA PHE A 196 -5.62 34.12 3.21
C PHE A 196 -6.91 34.46 2.44
N ALA A 197 -8.02 34.74 3.12
CA ALA A 197 -9.28 35.14 2.49
C ALA A 197 -9.36 36.68 2.36
N ALA A 198 -9.00 37.19 1.19
CA ALA A 198 -9.17 38.60 0.84
C ALA A 198 -10.64 39.03 0.94
N ASP A 199 -10.96 40.00 1.81
CA ASP A 199 -12.32 40.54 2.00
C ASP A 199 -12.35 42.04 1.69
N LEU A 200 -12.95 42.39 0.55
CA LEU A 200 -13.08 43.77 0.07
C LEU A 200 -13.94 44.64 1.02
N SER A 201 -14.85 44.03 1.79
CA SER A 201 -15.67 44.75 2.79
C SER A 201 -14.88 45.14 4.04
N GLN A 202 -13.84 44.38 4.41
CA GLN A 202 -12.94 44.74 5.52
C GLN A 202 -12.01 45.89 5.11
N VAL A 203 -11.47 45.83 3.88
CA VAL A 203 -10.62 46.90 3.32
C VAL A 203 -11.39 48.21 3.17
N LEU A 204 -12.67 48.15 2.77
CA LEU A 204 -13.57 49.31 2.72
C LEU A 204 -13.86 49.90 4.12
N ARG A 205 -13.87 49.08 5.17
CA ARG A 205 -14.13 49.50 6.56
C ARG A 205 -12.88 49.97 7.32
N GLY A 206 -11.68 49.80 6.76
CA GLY A 206 -10.44 50.09 7.49
C GLY A 206 -10.06 49.02 8.52
N THR A 207 -10.62 47.81 8.41
CA THR A 207 -10.48 46.73 9.41
C THR A 207 -9.77 45.48 8.87
N ALA A 208 -9.20 45.54 7.66
CA ALA A 208 -8.40 44.44 7.13
C ALA A 208 -6.99 44.43 7.72
N MET A 209 -6.32 43.27 7.65
CA MET A 209 -4.90 43.16 8.01
C MET A 209 -4.03 44.07 7.12
N PRO A 210 -2.89 44.60 7.60
CA PRO A 210 -2.06 45.55 6.85
C PRO A 210 -1.73 45.11 5.42
N GLU A 211 -1.44 43.82 5.23
CA GLU A 211 -1.15 43.18 3.93
C GLU A 211 -2.32 43.13 2.92
N TYR A 212 -3.52 43.53 3.32
CA TYR A 212 -4.65 43.80 2.42
C TYR A 212 -5.15 45.25 2.51
N GLN A 213 -4.87 45.95 3.62
CA GLN A 213 -5.36 47.29 3.90
C GLN A 213 -4.47 48.40 3.33
N ASP A 214 -3.15 48.22 3.34
CA ASP A 214 -2.17 49.14 2.78
C ASP A 214 -1.79 48.72 1.34
N PRO A 215 -1.91 49.60 0.33
CA PRO A 215 -1.47 49.29 -1.03
C PRO A 215 0.02 48.93 -1.14
N VAL A 216 0.90 49.43 -0.26
CA VAL A 216 2.35 49.16 -0.33
C VAL A 216 2.66 47.72 0.08
N GLU A 217 2.24 47.29 1.27
CA GLU A 217 2.34 45.88 1.71
C GLU A 217 1.60 44.94 0.75
N PHE A 218 0.42 45.33 0.25
CA PHE A 218 -0.34 44.54 -0.70
C PHE A 218 0.46 44.24 -1.98
N PHE A 219 0.99 45.26 -2.67
CA PHE A 219 1.77 45.05 -3.90
C PHE A 219 3.18 44.48 -3.66
N ALA A 220 3.72 44.59 -2.44
CA ALA A 220 4.93 43.86 -2.05
C ALA A 220 4.70 42.33 -2.11
N ARG A 221 3.68 41.85 -1.37
CA ARG A 221 3.33 40.42 -1.22
C ARG A 221 2.56 39.83 -2.41
N THR A 222 1.94 40.65 -3.25
CA THR A 222 1.18 40.20 -4.43
C THR A 222 2.11 39.91 -5.61
N TYR A 223 2.02 38.71 -6.18
CA TYR A 223 2.55 38.43 -7.52
C TYR A 223 1.55 38.94 -8.57
N ILE A 224 1.97 39.89 -9.41
CA ILE A 224 1.14 40.41 -10.50
C ILE A 224 1.28 39.47 -11.69
N THR A 225 0.31 38.57 -11.84
CA THR A 225 0.20 37.63 -12.96
C THR A 225 0.09 38.33 -14.31
N ALA A 226 0.35 37.61 -15.41
CA ALA A 226 0.10 38.10 -16.77
C ALA A 226 -1.38 38.51 -16.97
N GLY A 227 -2.30 37.72 -16.43
CA GLY A 227 -3.74 38.02 -16.40
C GLY A 227 -4.04 39.33 -15.65
N MET A 228 -3.54 39.47 -14.42
CA MET A 228 -3.75 40.68 -13.61
C MET A 228 -3.07 41.91 -14.24
N LYS A 229 -1.84 41.78 -14.75
CA LYS A 229 -1.11 42.86 -15.42
C LYS A 229 -1.88 43.43 -16.60
N SER A 230 -2.41 42.56 -17.45
CA SER A 230 -3.19 42.96 -18.64
C SER A 230 -4.58 43.52 -18.25
N MET A 231 -5.24 42.95 -17.23
CA MET A 231 -6.49 43.48 -16.66
C MET A 231 -6.31 44.90 -16.10
N LEU A 232 -5.29 45.11 -15.26
CA LEU A 232 -4.96 46.42 -14.68
C LEU A 232 -4.60 47.43 -15.78
N THR A 233 -3.85 47.00 -16.80
CA THR A 233 -3.52 47.84 -17.97
C THR A 233 -4.79 48.32 -18.70
N LYS A 234 -5.75 47.42 -18.96
CA LYS A 234 -7.02 47.74 -19.62
C LYS A 234 -7.91 48.65 -18.77
N ALA A 235 -8.00 48.41 -17.48
CA ALA A 235 -8.74 49.27 -16.55
C ALA A 235 -8.16 50.68 -16.47
N VAL A 236 -6.82 50.81 -16.43
CA VAL A 236 -6.11 52.08 -16.45
C VAL A 236 -6.33 52.84 -17.77
N GLN A 237 -6.28 52.14 -18.92
CA GLN A 237 -6.64 52.74 -20.22
C GLN A 237 -8.07 53.30 -20.21
N ARG A 238 -9.03 52.54 -19.66
CA ARG A 238 -10.46 52.89 -19.66
C ARG A 238 -10.75 54.15 -18.84
N VAL A 239 -10.26 54.24 -17.60
CA VAL A 239 -10.46 55.42 -16.75
C VAL A 239 -9.73 56.67 -17.26
N ALA A 240 -8.65 56.50 -18.02
CA ALA A 240 -7.90 57.58 -18.65
C ALA A 240 -8.40 57.94 -20.08
N SER A 241 -9.56 57.42 -20.50
CA SER A 241 -10.17 57.67 -21.82
C SER A 241 -9.30 57.24 -23.02
N LYS A 242 -8.42 56.24 -22.86
CA LYS A 242 -7.52 55.73 -23.92
C LYS A 242 -7.99 54.41 -24.56
N GLY A 243 -9.29 54.12 -24.54
CA GLY A 243 -9.85 52.82 -24.89
C GLY A 243 -9.76 51.82 -23.73
N GLY A 244 -9.91 50.52 -24.00
CA GLY A 244 -10.00 49.48 -22.98
C GLY A 244 -11.44 49.11 -22.61
N GLU A 245 -11.62 47.96 -21.96
CA GLU A 245 -12.94 47.35 -21.79
C GLU A 245 -13.81 48.09 -20.75
N PRO A 246 -15.10 48.34 -21.03
CA PRO A 246 -16.01 49.03 -20.11
C PRO A 246 -16.57 48.14 -19.02
N VAL A 247 -16.58 46.81 -19.22
CA VAL A 247 -17.04 45.82 -18.24
C VAL A 247 -16.11 44.61 -18.27
N ILE A 248 -15.83 44.05 -17.09
CA ILE A 248 -14.98 42.88 -16.88
C ILE A 248 -15.69 41.87 -15.96
N GLN A 249 -16.06 40.72 -16.52
CA GLN A 249 -16.35 39.50 -15.76
C GLN A 249 -15.05 38.88 -15.23
N LEU A 250 -14.92 38.80 -13.90
CA LEU A 250 -13.89 37.99 -13.24
C LEU A 250 -14.45 36.59 -12.97
N LYS A 251 -14.01 35.61 -13.78
CA LYS A 251 -14.26 34.18 -13.55
C LYS A 251 -12.96 33.49 -13.16
N THR A 252 -13.04 32.62 -12.16
CA THR A 252 -11.89 31.80 -11.75
C THR A 252 -11.62 30.67 -12.75
N ALA A 253 -10.50 29.98 -12.53
CA ALA A 253 -10.16 28.69 -13.13
C ALA A 253 -9.42 27.75 -12.13
N PHE A 254 -8.83 28.33 -11.07
CA PHE A 254 -7.96 27.64 -10.09
C PHE A 254 -8.33 27.95 -8.63
N GLY A 255 -9.61 28.27 -8.36
CA GLY A 255 -10.14 28.44 -7.01
C GLY A 255 -9.49 29.57 -6.19
N GLY A 256 -10.04 30.78 -6.32
CA GLY A 256 -9.55 32.00 -5.65
C GLY A 256 -9.05 33.07 -6.62
N GLY A 257 -8.76 34.28 -6.11
CA GLY A 257 -8.21 35.39 -6.90
C GLY A 257 -9.22 36.45 -7.38
N LYS A 258 -10.54 36.18 -7.36
CA LYS A 258 -11.62 37.15 -7.69
C LYS A 258 -11.49 38.45 -6.88
N THR A 259 -11.78 38.41 -5.58
CA THR A 259 -11.68 39.55 -4.66
C THR A 259 -10.26 40.14 -4.56
N HIS A 260 -9.22 39.32 -4.72
CA HIS A 260 -7.83 39.79 -4.71
C HIS A 260 -7.48 40.66 -5.94
N SER A 261 -7.99 40.31 -7.12
CA SER A 261 -7.85 41.13 -8.35
C SER A 261 -8.65 42.44 -8.22
N MET A 262 -9.80 42.38 -7.55
CA MET A 262 -10.62 43.56 -7.23
C MET A 262 -9.92 44.47 -6.21
N LEU A 263 -9.17 43.92 -5.25
CA LEU A 263 -8.30 44.70 -4.36
C LEU A 263 -7.13 45.35 -5.10
N ALA A 264 -6.50 44.66 -6.05
CA ALA A 264 -5.45 45.27 -6.89
C ALA A 264 -6.00 46.47 -7.68
N LEU A 265 -7.21 46.35 -8.25
CA LEU A 265 -7.92 47.47 -8.89
C LEU A 265 -8.27 48.59 -7.89
N TYR A 266 -8.85 48.26 -6.74
CA TYR A 266 -9.22 49.21 -5.69
C TYR A 266 -8.02 50.05 -5.23
N HIS A 267 -6.91 49.37 -4.91
CA HIS A 267 -5.67 50.01 -4.47
C HIS A 267 -5.04 50.85 -5.56
N LEU A 268 -4.95 50.35 -6.79
CA LEU A 268 -4.40 51.11 -7.92
C LEU A 268 -5.21 52.38 -8.23
N MET A 269 -6.55 52.29 -8.24
CA MET A 269 -7.43 53.43 -8.55
C MET A 269 -7.54 54.46 -7.40
N ARG A 270 -7.19 54.08 -6.17
CA ARG A 270 -7.14 54.99 -5.01
C ARG A 270 -5.73 55.43 -4.59
N ALA A 271 -4.68 54.94 -5.25
CA ALA A 271 -3.29 55.22 -4.89
C ALA A 271 -2.92 56.70 -5.09
N VAL A 272 -2.46 57.34 -4.01
CA VAL A 272 -1.94 58.73 -4.04
C VAL A 272 -0.62 58.81 -4.81
N SER A 273 0.21 57.76 -4.71
CA SER A 273 1.44 57.59 -5.49
C SER A 273 1.46 56.19 -6.14
N PRO A 274 0.87 56.03 -7.33
CA PRO A 274 0.90 54.75 -8.06
C PRO A 274 2.33 54.30 -8.40
N MET A 275 3.24 55.24 -8.64
CA MET A 275 4.62 54.97 -9.07
C MET A 275 5.51 54.33 -8.00
N SER A 276 5.13 54.39 -6.72
CA SER A 276 5.86 53.75 -5.61
C SER A 276 5.38 52.33 -5.29
N LEU A 277 4.41 51.78 -6.05
CA LEU A 277 3.87 50.44 -5.84
C LEU A 277 4.60 49.40 -6.69
N LYS A 278 5.09 48.32 -6.08
CA LYS A 278 5.94 47.28 -6.72
C LYS A 278 5.21 46.68 -7.95
N GLY A 279 5.77 46.90 -9.15
CA GLY A 279 5.22 46.42 -10.44
C GLY A 279 4.21 47.34 -11.13
N ILE A 280 3.63 48.34 -10.46
CA ILE A 280 2.68 49.29 -11.07
C ILE A 280 3.30 50.19 -12.16
N PRO A 281 4.55 50.71 -12.04
CA PRO A 281 5.20 51.47 -13.11
C PRO A 281 5.20 50.79 -14.48
N GLU A 282 5.34 49.46 -14.53
CA GLU A 282 5.26 48.70 -15.79
C GLU A 282 3.86 48.75 -16.41
N ILE A 283 2.81 48.60 -15.59
CA ILE A 283 1.41 48.67 -16.03
C ILE A 283 1.10 50.07 -16.58
N LEU A 284 1.54 51.11 -15.90
CA LEU A 284 1.34 52.50 -16.34
C LEU A 284 2.08 52.80 -17.66
N ASN A 285 3.30 52.30 -17.81
CA ASN A 285 4.06 52.37 -19.06
C ASN A 285 3.38 51.59 -20.20
N SER A 286 2.94 50.34 -19.96
CA SER A 286 2.18 49.54 -20.94
C SER A 286 0.82 50.15 -21.29
N ALA A 287 0.19 50.88 -20.37
CA ALA A 287 -1.03 51.64 -20.61
C ALA A 287 -0.78 52.98 -21.33
N GLY A 288 0.49 53.40 -21.47
CA GLY A 288 0.90 54.67 -22.07
C GLY A 288 0.46 55.90 -21.26
N ILE A 289 0.43 55.81 -19.92
CA ILE A 289 -0.15 56.80 -19.02
C ILE A 289 0.87 57.19 -17.94
N SER A 290 1.29 58.46 -17.95
CA SER A 290 2.26 59.03 -17.00
C SER A 290 1.63 59.54 -15.70
N THR A 291 0.33 59.86 -15.71
CA THR A 291 -0.41 60.37 -14.55
C THR A 291 -1.80 59.73 -14.49
N MET A 292 -2.14 59.12 -13.35
CA MET A 292 -3.48 58.55 -13.14
C MET A 292 -4.52 59.67 -12.96
N PRO A 293 -5.73 59.55 -13.56
CA PRO A 293 -6.85 60.44 -13.26
C PRO A 293 -7.38 60.17 -11.84
N LYS A 294 -8.08 61.15 -11.25
CA LYS A 294 -8.76 60.94 -9.95
C LYS A 294 -10.04 60.12 -10.11
N VAL A 295 -9.87 58.79 -10.06
CA VAL A 295 -10.95 57.80 -10.13
C VAL A 295 -11.76 57.78 -8.83
N LYS A 296 -13.08 57.56 -8.94
CA LYS A 296 -13.99 57.27 -7.81
C LYS A 296 -14.32 55.80 -7.82
N VAL A 297 -14.30 55.14 -6.68
CA VAL A 297 -14.47 53.67 -6.60
C VAL A 297 -15.72 53.34 -5.80
N ALA A 298 -16.76 52.85 -6.47
CA ALA A 298 -17.93 52.27 -5.83
C ALA A 298 -17.70 50.78 -5.58
N VAL A 299 -18.09 50.30 -4.40
CA VAL A 299 -17.86 48.93 -3.93
C VAL A 299 -19.17 48.36 -3.40
N LEU A 300 -19.68 47.34 -4.08
CA LEU A 300 -20.87 46.56 -3.70
C LEU A 300 -20.40 45.15 -3.33
N VAL A 301 -20.59 44.73 -2.08
CA VAL A 301 -20.22 43.38 -1.62
C VAL A 301 -21.49 42.63 -1.20
N GLY A 302 -21.88 41.65 -2.00
CA GLY A 302 -23.20 41.02 -1.92
C GLY A 302 -23.43 40.15 -0.68
N THR A 303 -22.37 39.62 -0.07
CA THR A 303 -22.41 38.97 1.25
C THR A 303 -22.72 39.98 2.36
N PHE A 304 -22.03 41.13 2.36
CA PHE A 304 -22.12 42.19 3.37
C PHE A 304 -23.41 43.02 3.29
N LEU A 305 -23.92 43.32 2.09
CA LEU A 305 -25.12 44.14 1.94
C LEU A 305 -26.40 43.39 2.37
N GLU A 306 -27.27 44.10 3.11
CA GLU A 306 -28.51 43.58 3.69
C GLU A 306 -29.75 44.09 2.93
N PRO A 307 -30.44 43.26 2.10
CA PRO A 307 -31.56 43.71 1.28
C PRO A 307 -32.80 44.20 2.06
N ALA A 308 -32.92 43.81 3.33
CA ALA A 308 -34.04 44.14 4.19
C ALA A 308 -33.88 45.46 4.97
N LYS A 309 -32.68 46.05 5.01
CA LYS A 309 -32.40 47.26 5.81
C LYS A 309 -32.13 48.48 4.96
N GLN A 310 -32.85 49.57 5.26
CA GLN A 310 -32.54 50.89 4.72
C GLN A 310 -31.28 51.46 5.39
N ARG A 311 -30.36 52.04 4.62
CA ARG A 311 -29.16 52.71 5.13
C ARG A 311 -29.30 54.23 5.03
N ARG A 312 -28.98 54.94 6.10
CA ARG A 312 -28.89 56.42 6.10
C ARG A 312 -27.43 56.83 6.26
N PRO A 313 -26.74 57.31 5.20
CA PRO A 313 -25.35 57.73 5.29
C PRO A 313 -25.21 58.98 6.18
N ILE A 314 -24.30 58.93 7.17
CA ILE A 314 -24.05 60.03 8.12
C ILE A 314 -23.64 61.31 7.39
N ASN A 315 -22.83 61.17 6.33
CA ASN A 315 -22.26 62.28 5.57
C ASN A 315 -23.26 62.93 4.59
N PHE A 316 -24.45 62.34 4.39
CA PHE A 316 -25.49 62.83 3.47
C PHE A 316 -26.88 62.86 4.14
N PRO A 317 -27.11 63.80 5.09
CA PRO A 317 -28.40 63.94 5.76
C PRO A 317 -29.52 64.21 4.74
N GLY A 318 -30.59 63.39 4.82
CA GLY A 318 -31.72 63.43 3.89
C GLY A 318 -31.69 62.38 2.78
N ILE A 319 -30.56 61.67 2.59
CA ILE A 319 -30.52 60.46 1.75
C ILE A 319 -30.95 59.24 2.59
N THR A 320 -31.72 58.34 1.99
CA THR A 320 -32.00 56.99 2.50
C THR A 320 -31.82 56.03 1.33
N ILE A 321 -30.89 55.09 1.48
CA ILE A 321 -30.49 54.09 0.50
C ILE A 321 -31.28 52.81 0.75
N ASN A 322 -31.84 52.24 -0.32
CA ASN A 322 -32.63 51.01 -0.26
C ASN A 322 -32.01 49.88 -1.11
N THR A 323 -31.24 50.21 -2.16
CA THR A 323 -30.91 49.31 -3.28
C THR A 323 -29.42 49.33 -3.65
N LEU A 324 -28.99 48.40 -4.51
CA LEU A 324 -27.62 48.35 -5.05
C LEU A 324 -27.24 49.62 -5.85
N TRP A 325 -28.15 50.14 -6.69
CA TRP A 325 -27.89 51.37 -7.45
C TRP A 325 -27.87 52.60 -6.53
N GLY A 326 -28.72 52.61 -5.49
CA GLY A 326 -28.67 53.57 -4.40
C GLY A 326 -27.29 53.61 -3.73
N GLU A 327 -26.81 52.46 -3.26
CA GLU A 327 -25.51 52.33 -2.59
C GLU A 327 -24.35 52.76 -3.51
N MET A 328 -24.36 52.29 -4.77
CA MET A 328 -23.37 52.68 -5.79
C MET A 328 -23.33 54.20 -6.00
N THR A 329 -24.49 54.83 -6.21
CA THR A 329 -24.55 56.26 -6.51
C THR A 329 -24.23 57.11 -5.29
N ALA A 330 -24.57 56.65 -4.08
CA ALA A 330 -24.17 57.32 -2.85
C ALA A 330 -22.64 57.35 -2.68
N GLN A 331 -21.95 56.22 -2.92
CA GLN A 331 -20.48 56.17 -2.85
C GLN A 331 -19.79 57.03 -3.92
N LEU A 332 -20.37 57.13 -5.13
CA LEU A 332 -19.88 58.03 -6.17
C LEU A 332 -20.16 59.51 -5.84
N ALA A 333 -21.34 59.83 -5.32
CA ALA A 333 -21.72 61.18 -4.88
C ALA A 333 -20.83 61.70 -3.75
N GLU A 334 -20.45 60.82 -2.81
CA GLU A 334 -19.49 61.09 -1.74
C GLU A 334 -18.09 61.42 -2.29
N GLN A 335 -17.55 60.57 -3.16
CA GLN A 335 -16.19 60.76 -3.71
C GLN A 335 -16.09 61.88 -4.76
N ALA A 336 -17.19 62.22 -5.41
CA ALA A 336 -17.33 63.39 -6.28
C ALA A 336 -17.65 64.69 -5.52
N ASN A 337 -17.99 64.60 -4.22
CA ASN A 337 -18.52 65.70 -3.40
C ASN A 337 -19.73 66.43 -4.04
N ASN A 338 -20.63 65.65 -4.65
CA ASN A 338 -21.80 66.16 -5.38
C ASN A 338 -23.07 65.39 -4.99
N PRO A 339 -23.82 65.84 -3.97
CA PRO A 339 -25.06 65.19 -3.51
C PRO A 339 -26.11 65.01 -4.61
N LYS A 340 -26.15 65.90 -5.62
CA LYS A 340 -27.18 65.93 -6.67
C LYS A 340 -27.12 64.72 -7.60
N LEU A 341 -26.00 63.99 -7.65
CA LEU A 341 -25.91 62.73 -8.38
C LEU A 341 -26.94 61.71 -7.88
N TYR A 342 -27.28 61.73 -6.58
CA TYR A 342 -28.29 60.85 -6.02
C TYR A 342 -29.71 61.22 -6.45
N ASP A 343 -30.01 62.50 -6.69
CA ASP A 343 -31.34 62.96 -7.09
C ASP A 343 -31.77 62.36 -8.46
N LEU A 344 -30.81 61.97 -9.31
CA LEU A 344 -31.04 61.29 -10.60
C LEU A 344 -31.68 59.90 -10.44
N ILE A 345 -31.41 59.19 -9.36
CA ILE A 345 -31.89 57.81 -9.11
C ILE A 345 -32.86 57.70 -7.91
N LYS A 346 -33.08 58.79 -7.19
CA LYS A 346 -33.77 58.84 -5.90
C LYS A 346 -35.16 58.19 -5.90
N GLU A 347 -35.93 58.40 -6.97
CA GLU A 347 -37.25 57.79 -7.13
C GLU A 347 -37.19 56.31 -7.56
N SER A 348 -36.12 55.87 -8.23
CA SER A 348 -35.87 54.46 -8.56
C SER A 348 -35.48 53.66 -7.30
N ASP A 349 -34.51 54.16 -6.52
CA ASP A 349 -34.09 53.55 -5.25
C ASP A 349 -35.26 53.48 -4.24
N LYS A 350 -35.97 54.61 -4.03
CA LYS A 350 -37.15 54.66 -3.14
C LYS A 350 -38.29 53.70 -3.53
N LYS A 351 -38.42 53.35 -4.82
CA LYS A 351 -39.44 52.40 -5.31
C LYS A 351 -38.94 50.96 -5.36
N GLY A 352 -37.64 50.71 -5.22
CA GLY A 352 -37.04 49.40 -5.44
C GLY A 352 -37.15 48.93 -6.89
N ILE A 353 -37.10 49.84 -7.87
CA ILE A 353 -37.18 49.55 -9.32
C ILE A 353 -35.94 50.13 -10.00
N SER A 354 -35.29 49.37 -10.88
CA SER A 354 -34.04 49.82 -11.52
C SER A 354 -34.21 51.15 -12.28
N PRO A 355 -33.22 52.07 -12.23
CA PRO A 355 -33.07 53.10 -13.25
C PRO A 355 -32.67 52.46 -14.59
N GLY A 356 -32.96 53.15 -15.69
CA GLY A 356 -32.50 52.77 -17.03
C GLY A 356 -31.06 53.22 -17.32
N SER A 357 -30.46 52.60 -18.32
CA SER A 357 -29.06 52.76 -18.75
C SER A 357 -28.68 54.21 -19.09
N ASP A 358 -29.55 55.00 -19.71
CA ASP A 358 -29.30 56.44 -19.96
C ASP A 358 -29.13 57.23 -18.64
N THR A 359 -29.96 56.95 -17.63
CA THR A 359 -29.87 57.59 -16.30
C THR A 359 -28.61 57.14 -15.57
N LEU A 360 -28.28 55.84 -15.62
CA LEU A 360 -27.04 55.32 -15.06
C LEU A 360 -25.81 55.90 -15.77
N ARG A 361 -25.80 56.01 -17.10
CA ARG A 361 -24.71 56.63 -17.87
C ARG A 361 -24.48 58.07 -17.42
N ASN A 362 -25.55 58.84 -17.19
CA ASN A 362 -25.44 60.21 -16.71
C ASN A 362 -24.83 60.26 -15.29
N VAL A 363 -25.26 59.39 -14.37
CA VAL A 363 -24.64 59.27 -13.03
C VAL A 363 -23.14 58.95 -13.13
N LEU A 364 -22.77 58.02 -14.01
CA LEU A 364 -21.38 57.62 -14.23
C LEU A 364 -20.55 58.79 -14.79
N ASP A 365 -20.95 59.37 -15.92
CA ASP A 365 -20.25 60.47 -16.58
C ASP A 365 -20.16 61.75 -15.73
N ASP A 366 -21.24 62.12 -15.02
CA ASP A 366 -21.27 63.32 -14.15
C ASP A 366 -20.47 63.13 -12.85
N SER A 367 -20.16 61.87 -12.48
CA SER A 367 -19.16 61.58 -11.44
C SER A 367 -17.71 61.73 -11.96
N GLY A 368 -17.52 61.67 -13.28
CA GLY A 368 -16.21 61.57 -13.94
C GLY A 368 -15.65 60.14 -13.92
N PRO A 369 -14.32 59.95 -14.10
CA PRO A 369 -13.72 58.62 -14.14
C PRO A 369 -14.07 57.80 -12.90
N CYS A 370 -14.65 56.61 -13.09
CA CYS A 370 -15.03 55.75 -11.97
C CYS A 370 -14.88 54.25 -12.25
N LEU A 371 -14.73 53.50 -11.16
CA LEU A 371 -14.64 52.05 -11.11
C LEU A 371 -15.78 51.54 -10.21
N ILE A 372 -16.56 50.58 -10.68
CA ILE A 372 -17.60 49.90 -9.90
C ILE A 372 -17.14 48.45 -9.69
N LEU A 373 -16.89 48.09 -8.44
CA LEU A 373 -16.53 46.74 -8.00
C LEU A 373 -17.78 46.06 -7.42
N ILE A 374 -18.19 44.94 -8.00
CA ILE A 374 -19.35 44.15 -7.55
C ILE A 374 -18.87 42.75 -7.17
N ASP A 375 -18.68 42.52 -5.87
CA ASP A 375 -18.23 41.22 -5.34
C ASP A 375 -19.44 40.43 -4.83
N GLU A 376 -19.47 39.11 -5.07
CA GLU A 376 -20.51 38.20 -4.55
C GLU A 376 -21.95 38.57 -4.98
N LEU A 377 -22.12 39.02 -6.22
CA LEU A 377 -23.41 39.45 -6.79
C LEU A 377 -24.50 38.38 -6.69
N VAL A 378 -24.17 37.11 -7.01
CA VAL A 378 -25.10 35.97 -6.93
C VAL A 378 -25.54 35.71 -5.48
N ALA A 379 -24.64 35.88 -4.51
CA ALA A 379 -24.95 35.74 -3.08
C ALA A 379 -25.83 36.88 -2.54
N TYR A 380 -25.89 38.03 -3.21
CA TYR A 380 -26.92 39.05 -2.99
C TYR A 380 -28.23 38.69 -3.66
N ALA A 381 -28.20 38.38 -4.97
CA ALA A 381 -29.39 38.10 -5.76
C ALA A 381 -30.24 36.96 -5.16
N ARG A 382 -29.62 35.86 -4.72
CA ARG A 382 -30.35 34.74 -4.09
C ARG A 382 -31.11 35.13 -2.81
N LYS A 383 -30.70 36.20 -2.09
CA LYS A 383 -31.44 36.73 -0.92
C LYS A 383 -32.76 37.41 -1.30
N LEU A 384 -32.97 37.74 -2.58
CA LEU A 384 -34.18 38.39 -3.11
C LEU A 384 -35.17 37.39 -3.73
N TYR A 385 -34.78 36.12 -3.87
CA TYR A 385 -35.58 35.12 -4.58
C TYR A 385 -36.89 34.84 -3.83
N GLY A 386 -38.01 34.88 -4.55
CA GLY A 386 -39.36 34.70 -3.99
C GLY A 386 -40.03 35.97 -3.45
N TYR A 387 -39.28 37.05 -3.17
CA TYR A 387 -39.85 38.33 -2.70
C TYR A 387 -40.51 39.12 -3.83
N LYS A 388 -41.63 39.79 -3.52
CA LYS A 388 -42.43 40.62 -4.41
C LYS A 388 -42.18 42.11 -4.19
N GLN A 389 -42.68 42.94 -5.10
CA GLN A 389 -42.48 44.39 -5.04
C GLN A 389 -43.12 44.99 -3.78
N GLY A 390 -42.30 45.54 -2.89
CA GLY A 390 -42.73 46.14 -1.63
C GLY A 390 -42.56 45.25 -0.39
N ASP A 391 -42.22 43.96 -0.55
CA ASP A 391 -41.96 43.07 0.59
C ASP A 391 -40.68 43.49 1.35
N ILE A 392 -39.67 44.01 0.63
CA ILE A 392 -38.37 44.46 1.15
C ILE A 392 -37.88 45.71 0.40
N PRO A 393 -37.07 46.59 1.03
CA PRO A 393 -36.61 47.85 0.43
C PRO A 393 -35.79 47.69 -0.86
N ALA A 394 -34.99 46.62 -0.97
CA ALA A 394 -34.11 46.39 -2.12
C ALA A 394 -34.83 46.11 -3.46
N GLY A 395 -36.16 45.93 -3.45
CA GLY A 395 -36.93 45.52 -4.62
C GLY A 395 -36.92 44.00 -4.81
N THR A 396 -37.17 43.56 -6.05
CA THR A 396 -37.28 42.14 -6.40
C THR A 396 -36.01 41.58 -7.03
N PHE A 397 -35.92 40.25 -7.06
CA PHE A 397 -34.91 39.48 -7.81
C PHE A 397 -34.76 39.98 -9.27
N GLU A 398 -35.88 40.13 -9.98
CA GLU A 398 -35.92 40.57 -11.37
C GLU A 398 -35.39 41.99 -11.54
N ASN A 399 -35.76 42.93 -10.65
CA ASN A 399 -35.29 44.32 -10.75
C ASN A 399 -33.76 44.44 -10.56
N VAL A 400 -33.14 43.56 -9.77
CA VAL A 400 -31.68 43.50 -9.63
C VAL A 400 -31.02 42.91 -10.88
N LEU A 401 -31.62 41.91 -11.52
CA LEU A 401 -31.14 41.39 -12.80
C LEU A 401 -31.27 42.43 -13.93
N SER A 402 -32.36 43.21 -13.96
CA SER A 402 -32.49 44.37 -14.85
C SER A 402 -31.43 45.43 -14.55
N PHE A 403 -31.19 45.78 -13.29
CA PHE A 403 -30.13 46.73 -12.92
C PHE A 403 -28.74 46.29 -13.41
N VAL A 404 -28.43 45.00 -13.31
CA VAL A 404 -27.17 44.45 -13.85
C VAL A 404 -27.06 44.71 -15.35
N GLN A 405 -28.10 44.43 -16.13
CA GLN A 405 -28.10 44.72 -17.57
C GLN A 405 -27.94 46.22 -17.85
N GLU A 406 -28.81 47.06 -17.28
CA GLU A 406 -28.82 48.51 -17.48
C GLU A 406 -27.48 49.16 -17.06
N LEU A 407 -26.81 48.62 -16.03
CA LEU A 407 -25.48 49.05 -15.59
C LEU A 407 -24.38 48.68 -16.60
N THR A 408 -24.40 47.46 -17.16
CA THR A 408 -23.40 47.06 -18.17
C THR A 408 -23.55 47.86 -19.47
N GLU A 409 -24.78 48.14 -19.89
CA GLU A 409 -25.09 49.01 -21.03
C GLU A 409 -24.66 50.47 -20.76
N ALA A 410 -24.96 51.00 -19.56
CA ALA A 410 -24.53 52.33 -19.13
C ALA A 410 -22.99 52.47 -19.07
N ALA A 411 -22.30 51.47 -18.53
CA ALA A 411 -20.85 51.44 -18.42
C ALA A 411 -20.20 51.48 -19.81
N ARG A 412 -20.75 50.73 -20.77
CA ARG A 412 -20.35 50.75 -22.19
C ARG A 412 -20.61 52.09 -22.87
N ALA A 413 -21.75 52.73 -22.58
CA ALA A 413 -22.11 54.04 -23.14
C ALA A 413 -21.37 55.22 -22.48
N SER A 414 -20.81 55.06 -21.28
CA SER A 414 -20.07 56.09 -20.57
C SER A 414 -18.71 56.40 -21.22
N LYS A 415 -18.13 57.56 -20.89
CA LYS A 415 -16.85 58.02 -21.45
C LYS A 415 -15.65 57.23 -20.90
N ASN A 416 -15.58 57.05 -19.59
CA ASN A 416 -14.40 56.55 -18.88
C ASN A 416 -14.73 55.83 -17.56
N SER A 417 -15.86 55.12 -17.53
CA SER A 417 -16.23 54.26 -16.39
C SER A 417 -15.98 52.79 -16.70
N ILE A 418 -15.70 52.01 -15.66
CA ILE A 418 -15.49 50.56 -15.75
C ILE A 418 -16.24 49.81 -14.64
N VAL A 419 -16.98 48.77 -15.01
CA VAL A 419 -17.62 47.83 -14.08
C VAL A 419 -16.82 46.53 -14.02
N VAL A 420 -16.57 46.00 -12.84
CA VAL A 420 -15.87 44.73 -12.64
C VAL A 420 -16.65 43.90 -11.63
N ALA A 421 -17.12 42.73 -12.04
CA ALA A 421 -17.94 41.85 -11.21
C ALA A 421 -17.28 40.49 -10.99
N SER A 422 -17.37 39.97 -9.76
CA SER A 422 -17.04 38.57 -9.48
C SER A 422 -18.28 37.69 -9.66
N ILE A 423 -18.09 36.57 -10.35
CA ILE A 423 -19.15 35.59 -10.63
C ILE A 423 -18.69 34.20 -10.13
N PRO A 424 -19.58 33.41 -9.51
CA PRO A 424 -19.32 32.02 -9.16
C PRO A 424 -18.85 31.17 -10.36
N GLU A 425 -18.03 30.15 -10.11
CA GLU A 425 -17.57 29.23 -11.15
C GLU A 425 -18.44 27.97 -11.24
N SER A 426 -19.03 27.52 -10.12
CA SER A 426 -19.81 26.29 -10.01
C SER A 426 -21.15 26.48 -9.29
N GLU A 427 -22.05 25.50 -9.46
CA GLU A 427 -23.32 25.39 -8.74
C GLU A 427 -23.12 25.36 -7.20
N THR A 428 -22.02 24.74 -6.76
CA THR A 428 -21.60 24.65 -5.36
C THR A 428 -21.26 26.01 -4.75
N GLU A 429 -20.61 26.91 -5.51
CA GLU A 429 -20.39 28.31 -5.08
C GLU A 429 -21.72 29.10 -5.08
N ALA A 430 -22.57 28.89 -6.10
CA ALA A 430 -23.83 29.62 -6.25
C ALA A 430 -24.85 29.33 -5.13
N GLY A 431 -24.91 28.09 -4.66
CA GLY A 431 -25.66 27.67 -3.47
C GLY A 431 -27.17 27.50 -3.68
N GLY A 432 -27.56 26.33 -4.19
CA GLY A 432 -28.95 25.91 -4.35
C GLY A 432 -29.65 26.48 -5.60
N GLU A 433 -30.87 26.01 -5.87
CA GLU A 433 -31.65 26.31 -7.09
C GLU A 433 -31.74 27.81 -7.40
N ALA A 434 -32.12 28.63 -6.41
CA ALA A 434 -32.18 30.09 -6.54
C ALA A 434 -30.80 30.73 -6.87
N GLY A 435 -29.71 30.12 -6.39
CA GLY A 435 -28.35 30.48 -6.74
C GLY A 435 -27.99 30.13 -8.18
N MET A 436 -28.40 28.96 -8.68
CA MET A 436 -28.18 28.56 -10.08
C MET A 436 -28.95 29.44 -11.06
N ILE A 437 -30.23 29.73 -10.77
CA ILE A 437 -31.06 30.64 -11.58
C ILE A 437 -30.46 32.06 -11.60
N ALA A 438 -29.91 32.52 -10.47
CA ALA A 438 -29.17 33.78 -10.42
C ALA A 438 -27.88 33.72 -11.25
N LEU A 439 -27.09 32.64 -11.15
CA LEU A 439 -25.84 32.45 -11.87
C LEU A 439 -26.07 32.44 -13.39
N GLU A 440 -26.92 31.56 -13.91
CA GLU A 440 -27.20 31.41 -15.35
C GLU A 440 -27.68 32.74 -15.98
N ARG A 441 -28.47 33.51 -15.23
CA ARG A 441 -29.09 34.74 -15.71
C ARG A 441 -28.15 35.94 -15.61
N VAL A 442 -27.27 35.98 -14.61
CA VAL A 442 -26.15 36.93 -14.53
C VAL A 442 -25.12 36.61 -15.63
N GLU A 443 -24.71 35.35 -15.81
CA GLU A 443 -23.78 34.95 -16.89
C GLU A 443 -24.33 35.24 -18.28
N ARG A 444 -25.64 35.06 -18.53
CA ARG A 444 -26.26 35.43 -19.80
C ARG A 444 -26.24 36.94 -20.08
N THR A 445 -26.22 37.78 -19.05
CA THR A 445 -26.12 39.23 -19.20
C THR A 445 -24.67 39.68 -19.45
N PHE A 446 -23.74 39.31 -18.57
CA PHE A 446 -22.33 39.67 -18.71
C PHE A 446 -21.71 39.04 -19.98
N GLY A 447 -21.92 37.74 -20.19
CA GLY A 447 -21.35 36.97 -21.30
C GLY A 447 -21.85 37.33 -22.71
N ARG A 448 -22.78 38.28 -22.85
CA ARG A 448 -23.22 38.83 -24.15
C ARG A 448 -22.43 40.06 -24.62
N MET A 449 -21.66 40.71 -23.74
CA MET A 449 -21.19 42.08 -23.99
C MET A 449 -19.70 42.31 -23.71
N GLU A 450 -18.92 41.27 -23.37
CA GLU A 450 -17.70 41.43 -22.57
C GLU A 450 -16.50 40.56 -22.97
N ALA A 451 -15.35 40.88 -22.37
CA ALA A 451 -14.19 40.00 -22.28
C ALA A 451 -14.20 39.25 -20.94
N VAL A 452 -14.11 37.92 -20.98
CA VAL A 452 -13.99 37.07 -19.77
C VAL A 452 -12.54 37.03 -19.32
N TRP A 453 -12.26 37.46 -18.08
CA TRP A 453 -10.91 37.49 -17.53
C TRP A 453 -10.66 36.35 -16.56
N LYS A 454 -9.61 35.56 -16.82
CA LYS A 454 -9.03 34.55 -15.94
C LYS A 454 -7.79 35.13 -15.26
N PRO A 455 -7.79 35.43 -13.95
CA PRO A 455 -6.71 36.20 -13.34
C PRO A 455 -5.38 35.46 -13.10
N VAL A 456 -5.37 34.12 -13.14
CA VAL A 456 -4.22 33.28 -12.80
C VAL A 456 -4.18 32.06 -13.71
N VAL A 457 -3.01 31.70 -14.22
CA VAL A 457 -2.73 30.41 -14.91
C VAL A 457 -2.01 29.45 -13.93
N ALA A 458 -2.12 28.13 -14.12
CA ALA A 458 -1.48 27.13 -13.25
C ALA A 458 0.02 27.39 -13.03
N GLU A 459 0.72 27.74 -14.12
CA GLU A 459 2.15 28.12 -14.18
C GLU A 459 2.52 29.38 -13.37
N GLU A 460 1.56 30.07 -12.76
CA GLU A 460 1.79 31.25 -11.90
C GLU A 460 1.48 30.96 -10.42
N GLY A 461 0.88 29.80 -10.11
CA GLY A 461 0.48 29.42 -8.75
C GLY A 461 1.65 29.34 -7.77
N PHE A 462 2.78 28.80 -8.21
CA PHE A 462 3.98 28.67 -7.37
C PHE A 462 4.61 30.02 -7.01
N GLU A 463 4.64 31.01 -7.91
CA GLU A 463 5.13 32.36 -7.61
C GLU A 463 4.21 33.09 -6.62
N ILE A 464 2.88 32.89 -6.71
CA ILE A 464 1.92 33.41 -5.73
C ILE A 464 2.19 32.81 -4.34
N VAL A 465 2.40 31.49 -4.24
CA VAL A 465 2.71 30.82 -2.96
C VAL A 465 4.06 31.27 -2.41
N ARG A 466 5.11 31.22 -3.22
CA ARG A 466 6.49 31.57 -2.83
C ARG A 466 6.61 33.03 -2.39
N ARG A 467 5.94 33.97 -3.07
CA ARG A 467 5.94 35.40 -2.72
C ARG A 467 5.00 35.78 -1.57
N ARG A 468 4.05 34.90 -1.20
CA ARG A 468 3.19 35.11 -0.02
C ARG A 468 3.76 34.51 1.27
N LEU A 469 4.53 33.42 1.17
CA LEU A 469 5.07 32.72 2.34
C LEU A 469 6.52 33.13 2.67
N PHE A 470 7.31 33.60 1.70
CA PHE A 470 8.69 34.05 1.87
C PHE A 470 8.90 35.51 1.47
N ARG A 471 9.87 36.15 2.13
CA ARG A 471 10.35 37.50 1.80
C ARG A 471 11.07 37.51 0.43
N ASP A 472 11.48 38.71 -0.02
CA ASP A 472 12.42 38.82 -1.14
C ASP A 472 13.74 38.12 -0.78
N LEU A 473 14.26 37.29 -1.69
CA LEU A 473 15.43 36.44 -1.50
C LEU A 473 16.71 37.27 -1.36
N SER A 474 17.52 37.00 -0.33
CA SER A 474 18.67 37.85 0.07
C SER A 474 19.94 37.59 -0.75
N ASP A 475 20.16 36.36 -1.19
CA ASP A 475 21.37 35.90 -1.89
C ASP A 475 20.97 35.08 -3.12
N LYS A 476 20.93 35.74 -4.28
CA LYS A 476 20.55 35.10 -5.56
C LYS A 476 21.60 34.13 -6.06
N ASP A 477 22.88 34.41 -5.84
CA ASP A 477 23.98 33.55 -6.29
C ASP A 477 23.94 32.21 -5.55
N ALA A 478 23.46 32.19 -4.29
CA ALA A 478 23.20 30.95 -3.56
C ALA A 478 22.01 30.15 -4.13
N VAL A 479 20.95 30.82 -4.57
CA VAL A 479 19.83 30.17 -5.28
C VAL A 479 20.31 29.56 -6.60
N ASP A 480 21.10 30.31 -7.38
CA ASP A 480 21.68 29.83 -8.63
C ASP A 480 22.58 28.60 -8.39
N ARG A 481 23.44 28.60 -7.36
CA ARG A 481 24.25 27.42 -7.00
C ARG A 481 23.40 26.19 -6.64
N VAL A 482 22.35 26.36 -5.84
CA VAL A 482 21.47 25.23 -5.47
C VAL A 482 20.73 24.69 -6.71
N CYS A 483 20.06 25.54 -7.48
CA CYS A 483 19.28 25.08 -8.63
C CYS A 483 20.16 24.48 -9.73
N ASN A 484 21.36 25.02 -9.97
CA ASN A 484 22.31 24.45 -10.92
C ASN A 484 22.78 23.05 -10.47
N ALA A 485 23.09 22.83 -9.18
CA ALA A 485 23.57 21.54 -8.69
C ALA A 485 22.55 20.40 -8.85
N TYR A 486 21.25 20.68 -8.66
CA TYR A 486 20.19 19.72 -8.97
C TYR A 486 20.03 19.49 -10.47
N PHE A 487 20.07 20.55 -11.29
CA PHE A 487 19.99 20.42 -12.75
C PHE A 487 21.16 19.62 -13.34
N GLU A 488 22.38 19.82 -12.83
CA GLU A 488 23.55 19.00 -13.16
C GLU A 488 23.35 17.53 -12.76
N MET A 489 22.76 17.25 -11.59
CA MET A 489 22.43 15.88 -11.17
C MET A 489 21.44 15.21 -12.15
N TYR A 490 20.38 15.91 -12.57
CA TYR A 490 19.40 15.38 -13.54
C TYR A 490 20.08 15.09 -14.89
N CYS A 491 20.79 16.06 -15.45
CA CYS A 491 21.49 15.92 -16.74
C CYS A 491 22.58 14.82 -16.74
N GLN A 492 23.08 14.41 -15.57
CA GLN A 492 24.03 13.30 -15.43
C GLN A 492 23.36 11.91 -15.38
N HIS A 493 22.07 11.82 -15.06
CA HIS A 493 21.33 10.57 -14.85
C HIS A 493 20.00 10.57 -15.64
N PRO A 494 20.02 10.73 -16.98
CA PRO A 494 18.82 11.04 -17.77
C PRO A 494 17.77 9.92 -17.85
N ASP A 495 18.14 8.68 -17.50
CA ASP A 495 17.22 7.54 -17.44
C ASP A 495 16.52 7.43 -16.06
N ASP A 496 17.05 8.09 -15.01
CA ASP A 496 16.54 8.04 -13.63
C ASP A 496 15.57 9.17 -13.28
N PHE A 497 15.40 10.18 -14.16
CA PHE A 497 14.57 11.37 -13.94
C PHE A 497 13.65 11.69 -15.15
N PRO A 498 12.53 12.43 -14.95
CA PRO A 498 11.64 12.82 -16.05
C PRO A 498 12.34 13.70 -17.10
N VAL A 499 12.07 13.44 -18.38
CA VAL A 499 12.78 14.05 -19.54
C VAL A 499 12.83 15.58 -19.49
N GLU A 500 11.74 16.22 -19.07
CA GLU A 500 11.60 17.67 -18.88
C GLU A 500 12.61 18.28 -17.90
N CYS A 501 13.12 17.51 -16.93
CA CYS A 501 14.09 18.00 -15.93
C CYS A 501 15.45 18.35 -16.52
N HIS A 502 15.75 17.88 -17.74
CA HIS A 502 16.98 18.16 -18.47
C HIS A 502 16.91 19.46 -19.30
N GLU A 503 15.74 20.10 -19.37
CA GLU A 503 15.53 21.32 -20.15
C GLU A 503 15.84 22.58 -19.34
N THR A 504 16.41 23.59 -19.98
CA THR A 504 16.75 24.89 -19.33
C THR A 504 15.52 25.66 -18.85
N GLU A 505 14.33 25.31 -19.36
CA GLU A 505 13.05 25.80 -18.88
C GLU A 505 12.71 25.23 -17.48
N TYR A 506 13.07 23.98 -17.18
CA TYR A 506 12.92 23.40 -15.83
C TYR A 506 13.88 24.07 -14.83
N LEU A 507 15.14 24.29 -15.19
CA LEU A 507 16.07 25.10 -14.37
C LEU A 507 15.50 26.50 -14.09
N THR A 508 14.81 27.11 -15.06
CA THR A 508 14.12 28.39 -14.91
C THR A 508 12.89 28.29 -14.00
N LYS A 509 12.14 27.18 -14.03
CA LYS A 509 11.04 26.85 -13.11
C LYS A 509 11.56 26.73 -11.67
N MET A 510 12.62 25.95 -11.44
CA MET A 510 13.25 25.76 -10.12
C MET A 510 13.64 27.09 -9.46
N LYS A 511 14.30 27.99 -10.21
CA LYS A 511 14.74 29.30 -9.71
C LYS A 511 13.60 30.23 -9.30
N LYS A 512 12.39 30.06 -9.87
CA LYS A 512 11.17 30.78 -9.47
C LYS A 512 10.48 30.15 -8.25
N CYS A 513 10.45 28.81 -8.19
CA CYS A 513 9.83 28.07 -7.08
C CYS A 513 10.63 28.14 -5.78
N TYR A 514 11.95 28.39 -5.85
CA TYR A 514 12.87 28.39 -4.70
C TYR A 514 12.35 29.21 -3.50
N PRO A 515 12.31 28.63 -2.26
CA PRO A 515 13.00 27.41 -1.82
C PRO A 515 12.22 26.10 -2.01
N ILE A 516 11.05 26.11 -2.65
CA ILE A 516 10.23 24.91 -2.84
C ILE A 516 10.60 24.26 -4.18
N HIS A 517 10.70 22.93 -4.21
CA HIS A 517 10.97 22.17 -5.42
C HIS A 517 9.73 22.15 -6.35
N PRO A 518 9.85 22.31 -7.68
CA PRO A 518 8.69 22.32 -8.59
C PRO A 518 7.77 21.11 -8.42
N GLU A 519 8.33 19.91 -8.22
CA GLU A 519 7.56 18.66 -8.02
C GLU A 519 6.50 18.78 -6.90
N VAL A 520 6.75 19.55 -5.82
CA VAL A 520 5.75 19.79 -4.75
C VAL A 520 4.52 20.50 -5.32
N PHE A 521 4.74 21.51 -6.15
CA PHE A 521 3.66 22.25 -6.80
C PHE A 521 3.00 21.43 -7.91
N ASP A 522 3.75 20.65 -8.66
CA ASP A 522 3.21 19.81 -9.73
C ASP A 522 2.29 18.73 -9.17
N ARG A 523 2.65 18.03 -8.07
CA ARG A 523 1.71 17.13 -7.36
C ARG A 523 0.46 17.88 -6.88
N LEU A 524 0.64 19.02 -6.21
CA LEU A 524 -0.47 19.75 -5.56
C LEU A 524 -1.43 20.46 -6.54
N TYR A 525 -0.95 20.93 -7.69
CA TYR A 525 -1.76 21.65 -8.69
C TYR A 525 -2.24 20.81 -9.87
N ASN A 526 -1.62 19.65 -10.13
CA ASN A 526 -2.11 18.71 -11.14
C ASN A 526 -2.98 17.61 -10.50
N ASP A 527 -2.48 16.92 -9.47
CA ASP A 527 -3.13 15.70 -8.95
C ASP A 527 -4.17 16.05 -7.87
N TRP A 528 -3.77 16.70 -6.78
CA TRP A 528 -4.68 17.09 -5.68
C TRP A 528 -5.76 18.07 -6.13
N ALA A 529 -5.48 18.85 -7.19
CA ALA A 529 -6.43 19.76 -7.81
C ALA A 529 -7.60 19.04 -8.53
N THR A 530 -7.53 17.72 -8.76
CA THR A 530 -8.65 16.93 -9.31
C THR A 530 -9.76 16.68 -8.29
N LEU A 531 -9.47 16.76 -7.00
CA LEU A 531 -10.45 16.57 -5.92
C LEU A 531 -11.36 17.81 -5.83
N GLU A 532 -12.68 17.63 -6.05
CA GLU A 532 -13.66 18.73 -6.02
C GLU A 532 -13.71 19.51 -4.70
N SER A 533 -13.39 18.83 -3.59
CA SER A 533 -13.31 19.43 -2.25
C SER A 533 -12.06 20.28 -2.03
N PHE A 534 -11.00 20.07 -2.83
CA PHE A 534 -9.70 20.70 -2.63
C PHE A 534 -9.71 22.16 -3.09
N GLN A 535 -9.51 23.09 -2.16
CA GLN A 535 -9.56 24.54 -2.42
C GLN A 535 -8.28 25.06 -3.10
N ARG A 536 -7.79 24.36 -4.13
CA ARG A 536 -6.61 24.61 -4.98
C ARG A 536 -5.65 25.67 -4.41
N THR A 537 -5.81 26.95 -4.75
CA THR A 537 -4.88 28.01 -4.31
C THR A 537 -4.84 28.22 -2.78
N ARG A 538 -5.99 28.19 -2.08
CA ARG A 538 -6.07 28.43 -0.62
C ARG A 538 -5.65 27.20 0.18
N GLY A 539 -5.96 26.00 -0.30
CA GLY A 539 -5.53 24.73 0.29
C GLY A 539 -4.00 24.63 0.28
N VAL A 540 -3.38 24.85 -0.88
CA VAL A 540 -1.92 24.84 -1.03
C VAL A 540 -1.24 25.90 -0.16
N LEU A 541 -1.74 27.15 -0.13
CA LEU A 541 -1.18 28.19 0.75
C LEU A 541 -1.21 27.79 2.23
N ARG A 542 -2.32 27.23 2.72
CA ARG A 542 -2.50 26.81 4.12
C ARG A 542 -1.62 25.62 4.48
N PHE A 543 -1.57 24.61 3.61
CA PHE A 543 -0.73 23.42 3.76
C PHE A 543 0.76 23.79 3.76
N MET A 544 1.21 24.55 2.76
CA MET A 544 2.62 24.97 2.66
C MET A 544 3.02 25.90 3.81
N ALA A 545 2.13 26.77 4.32
CA ALA A 545 2.43 27.57 5.51
C ALA A 545 2.72 26.68 6.75
N ALA A 546 1.95 25.61 6.94
CA ALA A 546 2.19 24.66 8.03
C ALA A 546 3.49 23.86 7.85
N VAL A 547 3.76 23.36 6.65
CA VAL A 547 5.01 22.65 6.30
C VAL A 547 6.23 23.54 6.49
N ILE A 548 6.18 24.79 6.01
CA ILE A 548 7.28 25.75 6.14
C ILE A 548 7.49 26.14 7.60
N HIS A 549 6.43 26.34 8.39
CA HIS A 549 6.56 26.62 9.82
C HIS A 549 7.26 25.48 10.56
N GLU A 550 6.82 24.23 10.36
CA GLU A 550 7.40 23.06 11.01
C GLU A 550 8.87 22.85 10.59
N LEU A 551 9.18 22.89 9.29
CA LEU A 551 10.57 22.76 8.81
C LEU A 551 11.45 23.93 9.30
N TYR A 552 10.88 25.13 9.43
CA TYR A 552 11.59 26.29 9.98
C TYR A 552 11.94 26.11 11.46
N ALA A 553 10.96 25.67 12.27
CA ALA A 553 11.11 25.48 13.71
C ALA A 553 11.94 24.24 14.08
N SER A 554 11.80 23.13 13.34
CA SER A 554 12.42 21.82 13.67
C SER A 554 13.91 21.71 13.38
N GLY A 555 14.48 22.60 12.55
CA GLY A 555 15.92 22.60 12.26
C GLY A 555 16.32 22.10 10.88
N ASP A 556 15.41 22.05 9.90
CA ASP A 556 15.68 21.48 8.57
C ASP A 556 16.97 22.01 7.89
N SER A 557 17.71 21.08 7.31
CA SER A 557 19.04 21.29 6.73
C SER A 557 19.05 21.22 5.20
N GLY A 558 17.92 20.82 4.59
CA GLY A 558 17.81 20.62 3.14
C GLY A 558 18.12 21.86 2.30
N ALA A 559 18.60 21.65 1.07
CA ALA A 559 18.88 22.73 0.13
C ALA A 559 17.60 23.34 -0.48
N MET A 560 16.52 22.54 -0.57
CA MET A 560 15.17 22.91 -0.99
C MET A 560 14.12 22.06 -0.23
N ILE A 561 12.87 22.52 -0.21
CA ILE A 561 11.71 21.78 0.30
C ILE A 561 11.17 20.88 -0.83
N MET A 562 11.32 19.57 -0.69
CA MET A 562 10.91 18.54 -1.65
C MET A 562 9.71 17.73 -1.13
N PRO A 563 9.02 16.92 -1.97
CA PRO A 563 7.99 15.98 -1.51
C PRO A 563 8.43 15.09 -0.35
N GLY A 564 9.64 14.52 -0.42
CA GLY A 564 10.23 13.74 0.66
C GLY A 564 10.59 14.54 1.92
N SER A 565 10.68 15.87 1.84
CA SER A 565 10.93 16.74 3.00
C SER A 565 9.69 16.96 3.86
N ILE A 566 8.48 16.72 3.36
CA ILE A 566 7.22 17.04 4.03
C ILE A 566 7.04 16.16 5.30
N PRO A 567 6.94 16.74 6.51
CA PRO A 567 6.81 15.97 7.75
C PRO A 567 5.34 15.60 8.01
N LEU A 568 4.84 14.61 7.26
CA LEU A 568 3.48 14.07 7.34
C LEU A 568 3.15 13.41 8.68
N GLY A 569 4.15 13.04 9.48
CA GLY A 569 3.99 12.55 10.86
C GLY A 569 3.49 13.61 11.84
N LYS A 570 3.46 14.89 11.46
CA LYS A 570 2.91 15.97 12.28
C LYS A 570 1.41 16.14 12.05
N THR A 571 0.62 15.95 13.10
CA THR A 571 -0.85 15.96 13.08
C THR A 571 -1.44 17.15 12.31
N GLN A 572 -0.95 18.37 12.54
CA GLN A 572 -1.45 19.57 11.87
C GLN A 572 -1.22 19.55 10.34
N ILE A 573 -0.12 18.96 9.87
CA ILE A 573 0.19 18.84 8.44
C ILE A 573 -0.58 17.68 7.81
N ARG A 574 -0.77 16.59 8.57
CA ARG A 574 -1.60 15.45 8.17
C ARG A 574 -3.07 15.83 7.98
N GLU A 575 -3.68 16.46 8.98
CA GLU A 575 -5.07 16.93 8.95
C GLU A 575 -5.34 17.92 7.82
N GLU A 576 -4.31 18.66 7.37
CA GLU A 576 -4.43 19.58 6.24
C GLU A 576 -4.59 18.87 4.89
N LEU A 577 -4.12 17.63 4.75
CA LEU A 577 -4.33 16.78 3.58
C LEU A 577 -5.48 15.78 3.77
N THR A 578 -5.52 15.02 4.86
CA THR A 578 -6.48 13.91 5.05
C THR A 578 -7.93 14.36 5.05
N ARG A 579 -8.22 15.63 5.42
CA ARG A 579 -9.55 16.25 5.32
C ARG A 579 -10.17 16.30 3.92
N TYR A 580 -9.37 16.12 2.87
CA TYR A 580 -9.81 16.11 1.47
C TYR A 580 -9.98 14.68 0.91
N LEU A 581 -9.52 13.67 1.66
CA LEU A 581 -9.52 12.27 1.29
C LEU A 581 -10.65 11.49 1.97
N SER A 582 -10.76 10.21 1.65
CA SER A 582 -11.67 9.26 2.31
C SER A 582 -11.23 8.91 3.75
N PRO A 583 -12.12 8.37 4.60
CA PRO A 583 -11.72 7.89 5.93
C PRO A 583 -10.67 6.78 5.88
N GLY A 584 -9.70 6.81 6.80
CA GLY A 584 -8.69 5.76 7.03
C GLY A 584 -7.24 6.19 6.79
N TRP A 585 -6.99 7.27 6.05
CA TRP A 585 -5.64 7.70 5.69
C TRP A 585 -4.74 8.06 6.88
N ASP A 586 -5.28 8.61 7.98
CA ASP A 586 -4.49 8.94 9.17
C ASP A 586 -3.75 7.72 9.75
N THR A 587 -4.40 6.55 9.76
CA THR A 587 -3.82 5.28 10.23
C THR A 587 -2.70 4.81 9.31
N ILE A 588 -2.83 5.02 7.99
CA ILE A 588 -1.83 4.63 6.99
C ILE A 588 -0.60 5.54 7.12
N ILE A 589 -0.81 6.84 7.32
CA ILE A 589 0.28 7.80 7.48
C ILE A 589 1.05 7.54 8.79
N GLU A 590 0.37 7.23 9.89
CA GLU A 590 1.00 6.92 11.17
C GLU A 590 1.80 5.60 11.15
N ASN A 591 1.35 4.56 10.44
CA ASN A 591 1.99 3.24 10.47
C ASN A 591 2.94 2.98 9.28
N GLU A 592 2.70 3.57 8.11
CA GLU A 592 3.37 3.17 6.86
C GLU A 592 3.94 4.33 6.02
N VAL A 593 3.71 5.60 6.39
CA VAL A 593 4.29 6.76 5.66
C VAL A 593 5.32 7.54 6.49
N ASP A 594 4.94 8.07 7.67
CA ASP A 594 5.79 9.02 8.40
C ASP A 594 5.50 9.16 9.92
N GLY A 595 4.63 8.32 10.50
CA GLY A 595 4.44 8.33 11.96
C GLY A 595 5.68 7.86 12.73
N ARG A 596 5.72 8.16 14.04
CA ARG A 596 6.95 8.05 14.86
C ARG A 596 7.53 6.62 14.94
N HIS A 597 6.67 5.62 14.81
CA HIS A 597 7.04 4.20 14.81
C HIS A 597 6.59 3.50 13.52
N SER A 598 6.47 4.27 12.44
CA SER A 598 6.10 3.75 11.12
C SER A 598 7.19 2.84 10.56
N ALA A 599 6.79 1.96 9.63
CA ALA A 599 7.71 1.06 8.95
C ALA A 599 8.86 1.79 8.20
N PRO A 600 8.66 2.90 7.46
CA PRO A 600 9.75 3.65 6.84
C PRO A 600 10.77 4.20 7.85
N VAL A 601 10.32 4.83 8.94
CA VAL A 601 11.21 5.34 10.01
C VAL A 601 11.97 4.18 10.66
N THR A 602 11.28 3.07 10.94
CA THR A 602 11.89 1.86 11.51
C THR A 602 12.91 1.21 10.56
N LEU A 603 12.73 1.34 9.25
CA LEU A 603 13.66 0.84 8.24
C LEU A 603 14.88 1.76 8.09
N ASP A 604 14.68 3.08 8.17
CA ASP A 604 15.75 4.07 8.22
C ASP A 604 16.64 3.88 9.47
N ASP A 605 16.04 3.70 10.66
CA ASP A 605 16.75 3.47 11.93
C ASP A 605 17.59 2.17 11.93
N LYS A 606 17.11 1.12 11.25
CA LYS A 606 17.80 -0.18 11.18
C LYS A 606 19.01 -0.18 10.24
N ASN A 607 19.08 0.73 9.28
CA ASN A 607 20.10 0.73 8.22
C ASN A 607 20.89 2.03 8.20
N THR A 608 22.16 1.99 8.59
CA THR A 608 23.04 3.18 8.67
C THR A 608 23.16 3.95 7.36
N TYR A 609 23.05 3.29 6.20
CA TYR A 609 23.03 3.95 4.89
C TYR A 609 21.74 4.74 4.63
N TYR A 610 20.62 4.27 5.19
CA TYR A 610 19.33 4.93 5.08
C TYR A 610 19.20 6.06 6.10
N SER A 611 19.54 5.79 7.36
CA SER A 611 19.53 6.75 8.48
C SER A 611 20.23 8.08 8.16
N LYS A 612 21.32 8.07 7.36
CA LYS A 612 22.02 9.29 6.93
C LYS A 612 21.13 10.26 6.12
N TYR A 613 20.19 9.74 5.33
CA TYR A 613 19.38 10.54 4.39
C TYR A 613 17.87 10.43 4.64
N PHE A 614 17.44 9.54 5.54
CA PHE A 614 16.05 9.14 5.77
C PHE A 614 15.37 8.66 4.48
N ALA A 615 16.09 7.80 3.74
CA ALA A 615 15.76 7.41 2.37
C ALA A 615 14.37 6.76 2.28
N SER A 616 14.04 5.85 3.20
CA SER A 616 12.75 5.16 3.24
C SER A 616 11.63 6.14 3.53
N SER A 617 11.79 7.02 4.52
CA SER A 617 10.82 8.05 4.88
C SER A 617 10.58 9.03 3.73
N ARG A 618 11.65 9.51 3.07
CA ARG A 618 11.53 10.41 1.89
C ARG A 618 10.79 9.74 0.73
N VAL A 619 11.06 8.46 0.44
CA VAL A 619 10.35 7.68 -0.59
C VAL A 619 8.87 7.54 -0.23
N ALA A 620 8.56 7.11 0.99
CA ALA A 620 7.19 6.90 1.45
C ALA A 620 6.35 8.19 1.38
N ARG A 621 6.88 9.31 1.87
CA ARG A 621 6.25 10.65 1.78
C ARG A 621 6.01 11.09 0.32
N THR A 622 6.97 10.83 -0.56
CA THR A 622 6.88 11.18 -1.99
C THR A 622 5.78 10.39 -2.68
N ILE A 623 5.72 9.07 -2.46
CA ILE A 623 4.66 8.21 -3.00
C ILE A 623 3.29 8.61 -2.45
N PHE A 624 3.19 8.91 -1.15
CA PHE A 624 1.93 9.41 -0.58
C PHE A 624 1.47 10.71 -1.25
N LEU A 625 2.34 11.72 -1.35
CA LEU A 625 1.98 13.01 -1.97
C LEU A 625 1.57 12.84 -3.44
N GLY A 626 2.21 11.92 -4.18
CA GLY A 626 1.93 11.67 -5.59
C GLY A 626 0.86 10.63 -5.90
N SER A 627 0.18 10.03 -4.91
CA SER A 627 -0.82 8.97 -5.17
C SER A 627 -2.04 8.94 -4.24
N ALA A 628 -2.00 9.63 -3.10
CA ALA A 628 -3.17 9.77 -2.24
C ALA A 628 -4.43 10.40 -2.90
N PRO A 629 -4.35 11.33 -3.88
CA PRO A 629 -5.54 11.85 -4.56
C PRO A 629 -6.10 10.90 -5.65
N ASP A 630 -5.44 9.78 -5.94
CA ASP A 630 -5.82 8.89 -7.05
C ASP A 630 -7.18 8.21 -6.81
N ALA A 631 -8.19 8.61 -7.57
CA ALA A 631 -9.47 7.90 -7.59
C ALA A 631 -9.30 6.50 -8.19
N ARG A 632 -9.83 5.45 -7.53
CA ARG A 632 -9.70 4.05 -7.97
C ARG A 632 -10.17 3.76 -9.40
N ALA A 633 -11.00 4.62 -9.99
CA ALA A 633 -11.47 4.52 -11.38
C ALA A 633 -10.47 5.09 -12.42
N GLN A 634 -9.35 5.69 -12.00
CA GLN A 634 -8.30 6.14 -12.90
C GLN A 634 -7.56 4.94 -13.52
N ARG A 635 -7.38 4.98 -14.84
CA ARG A 635 -6.72 3.91 -15.61
C ARG A 635 -5.23 3.75 -15.30
N THR A 636 -4.59 4.82 -14.82
CA THR A 636 -3.18 4.87 -14.44
C THR A 636 -3.11 5.48 -13.05
N ARG A 637 -2.54 4.76 -12.09
CA ARG A 637 -2.39 5.19 -10.69
C ARG A 637 -0.92 5.20 -10.28
N GLY A 638 -0.61 5.86 -9.17
CA GLY A 638 0.70 5.93 -8.58
C GLY A 638 1.70 6.77 -9.36
N ILE A 639 2.88 6.95 -8.78
CA ILE A 639 4.04 7.56 -9.43
C ILE A 639 5.05 6.49 -9.86
N ASN A 640 5.77 6.76 -10.94
CA ASN A 640 6.88 5.91 -11.39
C ASN A 640 8.17 6.21 -10.61
N MET A 641 9.17 5.35 -10.76
CA MET A 641 10.48 5.50 -10.11
C MET A 641 11.15 6.86 -10.38
N ALA A 642 11.00 7.42 -11.59
CA ALA A 642 11.58 8.73 -11.94
C ALA A 642 11.00 9.91 -11.15
N HIS A 643 9.68 9.95 -10.93
CA HIS A 643 9.07 10.96 -10.04
C HIS A 643 9.36 10.68 -8.55
N ILE A 644 9.56 9.42 -8.15
CA ILE A 644 10.03 9.08 -6.80
C ILE A 644 11.44 9.65 -6.56
N HIS A 645 12.37 9.47 -7.51
CA HIS A 645 13.70 10.08 -7.45
C HIS A 645 13.62 11.61 -7.40
N LEU A 646 12.88 12.23 -8.32
CA LEU A 646 12.69 13.68 -8.41
C LEU A 646 12.10 14.30 -7.12
N GLY A 647 11.32 13.51 -6.35
CA GLY A 647 10.74 13.94 -5.09
C GLY A 647 11.57 13.67 -3.83
N ALA A 648 12.58 12.78 -3.88
CA ALA A 648 13.28 12.26 -2.70
C ALA A 648 14.81 12.45 -2.68
N VAL A 649 15.47 12.50 -3.85
CA VAL A 649 16.94 12.49 -4.00
C VAL A 649 17.49 13.92 -4.11
N GLN A 650 18.55 14.21 -3.36
CA GLN A 650 19.32 15.46 -3.44
C GLN A 650 20.73 15.20 -4.04
N PRO A 651 21.38 16.20 -4.64
CA PRO A 651 22.77 16.08 -5.08
C PRO A 651 23.72 15.63 -3.96
N GLU A 652 24.80 14.94 -4.34
CA GLU A 652 25.74 14.23 -3.44
C GLU A 652 25.16 12.96 -2.75
N GLU A 653 23.90 12.60 -2.97
CA GLU A 653 23.28 11.35 -2.47
C GLU A 653 23.34 10.21 -3.51
N ASN A 654 23.17 8.96 -3.07
CA ASN A 654 23.29 7.77 -3.94
C ASN A 654 21.90 7.16 -4.25
N MET A 655 21.51 7.15 -5.52
CA MET A 655 20.21 6.66 -6.01
C MET A 655 20.00 5.15 -5.73
N SER A 656 21.05 4.32 -5.72
CA SER A 656 20.93 2.91 -5.36
C SER A 656 20.41 2.70 -3.93
N THR A 657 20.66 3.65 -3.02
CA THR A 657 20.12 3.63 -1.65
C THR A 657 18.61 3.84 -1.65
N TYR A 658 18.09 4.67 -2.55
CA TYR A 658 16.65 4.91 -2.71
C TYR A 658 15.96 3.74 -3.41
N ASN A 659 16.63 3.09 -4.36
CA ASN A 659 16.12 1.89 -5.03
C ASN A 659 15.99 0.68 -4.09
N ASP A 660 16.96 0.42 -3.20
CA ASP A 660 16.82 -0.64 -2.19
C ASP A 660 15.75 -0.27 -1.13
N ALA A 661 15.63 1.02 -0.77
CA ALA A 661 14.59 1.48 0.16
C ALA A 661 13.18 1.28 -0.43
N LEU A 662 12.94 1.73 -1.67
CA LEU A 662 11.71 1.50 -2.43
C LEU A 662 11.39 0.01 -2.57
N SER A 663 12.38 -0.81 -2.91
CA SER A 663 12.23 -2.26 -3.08
C SER A 663 11.83 -2.96 -1.78
N ARG A 664 12.34 -2.51 -0.62
CA ARG A 664 11.93 -3.04 0.69
C ARG A 664 10.54 -2.59 1.09
N LEU A 665 10.23 -1.30 0.95
CA LEU A 665 8.90 -0.77 1.27
C LEU A 665 7.79 -1.47 0.45
N ALA A 666 8.02 -1.71 -0.84
CA ALA A 666 7.06 -2.43 -1.71
C ALA A 666 6.89 -3.93 -1.39
N ASN A 667 7.68 -4.48 -0.45
CA ASN A 667 7.55 -5.85 0.05
C ASN A 667 7.15 -5.93 1.54
N GLU A 668 7.44 -4.90 2.34
CA GLU A 668 7.13 -4.86 3.79
C GLU A 668 5.80 -4.16 4.12
N LEU A 669 5.33 -3.20 3.32
CA LEU A 669 4.15 -2.40 3.62
C LEU A 669 2.82 -3.08 3.23
N THR A 670 1.79 -2.83 4.03
CA THR A 670 0.42 -3.36 3.87
C THR A 670 -0.36 -2.63 2.78
N TYR A 671 -0.22 -1.31 2.72
CA TYR A 671 -1.08 -0.41 1.93
C TYR A 671 -0.39 0.16 0.68
N LEU A 672 0.91 -0.12 0.49
CA LEU A 672 1.67 0.26 -0.71
C LEU A 672 1.54 -0.82 -1.79
N TYR A 673 0.97 -0.46 -2.93
CA TYR A 673 0.88 -1.30 -4.12
C TYR A 673 2.01 -1.00 -5.11
N SER A 674 2.33 -1.99 -5.94
CA SER A 674 3.30 -1.90 -7.05
C SER A 674 2.71 -2.53 -8.31
N SER A 675 2.74 -1.83 -9.44
CA SER A 675 2.33 -2.34 -10.75
C SER A 675 3.51 -2.90 -11.56
N ALA A 676 3.22 -3.74 -12.56
CA ALA A 676 4.20 -4.33 -13.47
C ALA A 676 4.93 -3.30 -14.36
N ASP A 677 4.43 -2.06 -14.46
CA ASP A 677 5.09 -0.92 -15.11
C ASP A 677 5.89 -0.04 -14.11
N TYR A 678 6.25 -0.58 -12.94
CA TYR A 678 7.05 0.08 -11.89
C TYR A 678 6.44 1.40 -11.38
N ARG A 679 5.10 1.43 -11.28
CA ARG A 679 4.34 2.47 -10.58
C ARG A 679 3.94 2.04 -9.18
N TYR A 680 3.96 2.99 -8.25
CA TYR A 680 3.72 2.76 -6.82
C TYR A 680 2.65 3.72 -6.28
N TRP A 681 1.68 3.20 -5.52
CA TRP A 681 0.63 4.00 -4.88
C TRP A 681 0.21 3.45 -3.53
N TYR A 682 -0.28 4.32 -2.66
CA TYR A 682 -1.03 3.88 -1.48
C TYR A 682 -2.52 3.76 -1.79
N ASP A 683 -3.21 2.83 -1.13
CA ASP A 683 -4.67 2.75 -1.10
C ASP A 683 -5.16 2.47 0.34
N THR A 684 -6.44 2.69 0.65
CA THR A 684 -7.01 2.38 1.98
C THR A 684 -7.38 0.90 2.16
N ARG A 685 -7.14 0.06 1.15
CA ARG A 685 -7.24 -1.41 1.23
C ARG A 685 -5.84 -2.04 1.37
N PRO A 686 -5.69 -3.15 2.12
CA PRO A 686 -4.44 -3.89 2.18
C PRO A 686 -4.18 -4.64 0.85
N THR A 687 -2.91 -4.82 0.50
CA THR A 687 -2.50 -5.62 -0.66
C THR A 687 -2.92 -7.09 -0.54
N LEU A 688 -3.07 -7.77 -1.69
CA LEU A 688 -3.33 -9.21 -1.73
C LEU A 688 -2.22 -9.98 -1.01
N LYS A 689 -0.94 -9.70 -1.32
CA LYS A 689 0.24 -10.31 -0.65
C LYS A 689 0.16 -10.28 0.87
N LYS A 690 -0.23 -9.15 1.47
CA LYS A 690 -0.38 -9.02 2.92
C LYS A 690 -1.61 -9.78 3.45
N THR A 691 -2.73 -9.71 2.74
CA THR A 691 -3.95 -10.48 3.05
C THR A 691 -3.68 -11.99 3.04
N VAL A 692 -2.90 -12.47 2.07
CA VAL A 692 -2.41 -13.86 1.97
C VAL A 692 -1.51 -14.20 3.15
N ALA A 693 -0.51 -13.37 3.47
CA ALA A 693 0.44 -13.63 4.54
C ALA A 693 -0.25 -13.76 5.92
N ASP A 694 -1.26 -12.92 6.20
CA ASP A 694 -2.02 -13.01 7.45
C ASP A 694 -2.99 -14.20 7.47
N ARG A 695 -3.69 -14.49 6.37
CA ARG A 695 -4.53 -15.69 6.24
C ARG A 695 -3.72 -17.00 6.33
N ALA A 696 -2.49 -17.03 5.80
CA ALA A 696 -1.57 -18.17 5.86
C ALA A 696 -1.12 -18.46 7.30
N ARG A 697 -0.91 -17.41 8.12
CA ARG A 697 -0.62 -17.53 9.56
C ARG A 697 -1.80 -18.06 10.37
N MET A 698 -3.04 -17.83 9.91
CA MET A 698 -4.27 -18.34 10.53
C MET A 698 -4.60 -19.80 10.16
N GLN A 699 -3.92 -20.41 9.18
CA GLN A 699 -4.13 -21.82 8.83
C GLN A 699 -3.60 -22.73 9.95
N ASN A 700 -4.42 -23.72 10.35
CA ASN A 700 -4.03 -24.74 11.33
C ASN A 700 -3.24 -25.89 10.67
N SER A 701 -2.50 -26.68 11.45
CA SER A 701 -1.68 -27.79 10.90
C SER A 701 -2.56 -28.87 10.25
N TYR A 702 -3.64 -29.26 10.92
CA TYR A 702 -4.51 -30.36 10.51
C TYR A 702 -5.11 -30.17 9.12
N ASP A 703 -5.69 -29.00 8.81
CA ASP A 703 -6.25 -28.71 7.49
C ASP A 703 -5.16 -28.56 6.42
N THR A 704 -3.96 -28.11 6.80
CA THR A 704 -2.78 -28.04 5.92
C THR A 704 -2.34 -29.46 5.52
N VAL A 705 -2.16 -30.36 6.49
CA VAL A 705 -1.75 -31.75 6.30
C VAL A 705 -2.82 -32.53 5.54
N SER A 706 -4.08 -32.43 5.96
CA SER A 706 -5.23 -33.02 5.26
C SER A 706 -5.33 -32.57 3.80
N SER A 707 -4.89 -31.35 3.48
CA SER A 707 -4.84 -30.84 2.11
C SER A 707 -3.64 -31.39 1.31
N LEU A 708 -2.44 -31.44 1.89
CA LEU A 708 -1.28 -32.11 1.27
C LEU A 708 -1.56 -33.59 1.00
N GLU A 709 -2.20 -34.29 1.94
CA GLU A 709 -2.59 -35.69 1.75
C GLU A 709 -3.58 -35.88 0.60
N LYS A 710 -4.53 -34.96 0.39
CA LYS A 710 -5.45 -35.02 -0.76
C LYS A 710 -4.66 -34.89 -2.07
N VAL A 711 -3.66 -34.01 -2.15
CA VAL A 711 -2.77 -33.88 -3.31
C VAL A 711 -1.92 -35.15 -3.50
N LEU A 712 -1.36 -35.71 -2.43
CA LEU A 712 -0.60 -36.97 -2.44
C LEU A 712 -1.46 -38.14 -2.95
N LYS A 713 -2.71 -38.23 -2.49
CA LYS A 713 -3.73 -39.22 -2.90
C LYS A 713 -4.23 -39.01 -4.35
N VAL A 714 -3.98 -37.85 -4.97
CA VAL A 714 -4.21 -37.60 -6.40
C VAL A 714 -3.00 -38.00 -7.25
N ILE A 715 -1.78 -37.69 -6.80
CA ILE A 715 -0.53 -38.03 -7.52
C ILE A 715 -0.27 -39.55 -7.45
N CYS A 716 -0.37 -40.16 -6.27
CA CYS A 716 -0.03 -41.57 -6.04
C CYS A 716 -1.20 -42.53 -6.31
N ARG A 717 -2.02 -42.28 -7.34
CA ARG A 717 -3.21 -43.11 -7.64
C ARG A 717 -2.90 -44.52 -8.16
N ASN A 718 -1.76 -44.75 -8.80
CA ASN A 718 -1.40 -46.08 -9.28
C ASN A 718 -0.66 -46.85 -8.17
N LYS A 719 -1.12 -48.08 -7.88
CA LYS A 719 -0.44 -49.00 -6.96
C LYS A 719 0.69 -49.79 -7.63
N ASP A 720 0.67 -49.96 -8.95
CA ASP A 720 1.60 -50.86 -9.65
C ASP A 720 3.07 -50.46 -9.41
N PRO A 721 3.97 -51.42 -9.15
CA PRO A 721 3.79 -52.87 -9.21
C PRO A 721 3.30 -53.53 -7.91
N PHE A 722 2.97 -52.77 -6.86
CA PHE A 722 2.58 -53.28 -5.54
C PHE A 722 1.14 -53.78 -5.53
N ASP A 723 0.86 -54.83 -4.74
CA ASP A 723 -0.48 -55.40 -4.67
C ASP A 723 -1.44 -54.59 -3.80
N GLY A 724 -0.93 -53.73 -2.92
CA GLY A 724 -1.70 -52.62 -2.35
C GLY A 724 -0.82 -51.44 -1.94
N LEU A 725 -1.43 -50.26 -1.94
CA LEU A 725 -0.78 -48.98 -1.66
C LEU A 725 -1.58 -48.24 -0.59
N HIS A 726 -0.93 -47.88 0.50
CA HIS A 726 -1.54 -47.19 1.64
C HIS A 726 -0.94 -45.80 1.76
N ILE A 727 -1.75 -44.76 1.61
CA ILE A 727 -1.27 -43.37 1.53
C ILE A 727 -1.76 -42.62 2.76
N ALA A 728 -0.85 -42.23 3.64
CA ALA A 728 -1.14 -41.63 4.95
C ALA A 728 -2.29 -42.38 5.67
N PRO A 729 -2.07 -43.65 6.05
CA PRO A 729 -3.00 -44.38 6.92
C PRO A 729 -3.04 -43.72 8.32
N SER A 730 -4.20 -43.74 8.96
CA SER A 730 -4.38 -43.14 10.29
C SER A 730 -3.87 -44.04 11.42
N SER A 731 -3.72 -45.34 11.16
CA SER A 731 -3.43 -46.37 12.15
C SER A 731 -2.81 -47.62 11.52
N SER A 732 -2.13 -48.45 12.32
CA SER A 732 -1.62 -49.75 11.86
C SER A 732 -2.72 -50.73 11.41
N SER A 733 -3.97 -50.52 11.84
CA SER A 733 -5.15 -51.29 11.41
C SER A 733 -5.56 -51.05 9.97
N ASP A 734 -5.28 -49.87 9.41
CA ASP A 734 -5.63 -49.51 8.03
C ASP A 734 -4.78 -50.27 7.00
N ILE A 735 -3.65 -50.84 7.43
CA ILE A 735 -2.71 -51.61 6.61
C ILE A 735 -3.00 -53.11 6.78
N PRO A 736 -3.58 -53.80 5.77
CA PRO A 736 -3.86 -55.23 5.82
C PRO A 736 -2.60 -56.07 6.07
N ASP A 737 -2.81 -57.29 6.57
CA ASP A 737 -1.76 -58.30 6.73
C ASP A 737 -2.00 -59.37 5.66
N GLN A 738 -1.21 -59.35 4.58
CA GLN A 738 -1.40 -60.20 3.39
C GLN A 738 -0.04 -60.70 2.84
N GLN A 739 -0.08 -61.81 2.09
CA GLN A 739 1.10 -62.47 1.48
C GLN A 739 1.49 -61.85 0.11
N ALA A 740 1.54 -60.51 0.04
CA ALA A 740 1.93 -59.75 -1.15
C ALA A 740 2.43 -58.36 -0.75
N VAL A 741 3.41 -57.81 -1.48
CA VAL A 741 4.11 -56.60 -1.06
C VAL A 741 3.21 -55.36 -1.11
N HIS A 742 3.09 -54.69 0.03
CA HIS A 742 2.41 -53.42 0.24
C HIS A 742 3.41 -52.28 0.41
N LEU A 743 3.18 -51.17 -0.30
CA LEU A 743 3.88 -49.90 -0.04
C LEU A 743 3.02 -49.01 0.87
N VAL A 744 3.64 -48.47 1.93
CA VAL A 744 3.02 -47.51 2.85
C VAL A 744 3.72 -46.17 2.70
N LEU A 745 3.01 -45.16 2.19
CA LEU A 745 3.43 -43.76 2.28
C LEU A 745 2.96 -43.22 3.63
N LEU A 746 3.89 -42.67 4.41
CA LEU A 746 3.56 -42.02 5.69
C LEU A 746 2.76 -40.72 5.48
N SER A 747 2.22 -40.13 6.55
CA SER A 747 1.64 -38.78 6.53
C SER A 747 2.74 -37.70 6.46
N ALA A 748 2.36 -36.48 6.07
CA ALA A 748 3.28 -35.35 5.94
C ALA A 748 3.90 -34.92 7.29
N GLU A 749 3.28 -35.18 8.44
CA GLU A 749 3.88 -34.89 9.76
C GLU A 749 4.91 -35.97 10.17
N GLN A 750 4.82 -37.18 9.61
CA GLN A 750 5.68 -38.34 9.92
C GLN A 750 6.97 -38.31 9.09
N THR A 751 7.73 -37.23 9.24
CA THR A 751 8.97 -36.98 8.47
C THR A 751 10.15 -37.82 8.93
N TYR A 752 11.05 -38.12 7.99
CA TYR A 752 12.38 -38.68 8.27
C TYR A 752 13.45 -37.61 8.04
N LYS A 753 14.50 -37.69 8.86
CA LYS A 753 15.71 -36.87 8.74
C LYS A 753 16.91 -37.80 8.77
N ARG A 754 17.90 -37.54 7.91
CA ARG A 754 19.08 -38.38 7.80
C ARG A 754 19.87 -38.38 9.13
N ASP A 755 20.28 -39.57 9.56
CA ASP A 755 21.08 -39.81 10.76
C ASP A 755 20.36 -39.39 12.07
N ASP A 756 19.01 -39.44 12.07
CA ASP A 756 18.11 -39.10 13.20
C ASP A 756 17.27 -40.34 13.62
N GLU A 757 17.79 -41.09 14.59
CA GLU A 757 17.20 -42.35 15.09
C GLU A 757 15.87 -42.13 15.86
N ASP A 758 15.61 -40.92 16.34
CA ASP A 758 14.39 -40.55 17.09
C ASP A 758 13.29 -39.95 16.19
N SER A 759 13.44 -39.97 14.86
CA SER A 759 12.49 -39.36 13.93
C SER A 759 11.07 -39.98 13.96
N GLU A 760 10.04 -39.14 13.77
CA GLU A 760 8.61 -39.56 13.85
C GLU A 760 8.23 -40.57 12.76
N ALA A 761 8.91 -40.55 11.62
CA ALA A 761 8.85 -41.63 10.63
C ALA A 761 9.22 -42.99 11.24
N LEU A 762 10.36 -43.10 11.93
CA LEU A 762 10.81 -44.36 12.51
C LEU A 762 9.85 -44.87 13.59
N LYS A 763 9.38 -43.99 14.49
CA LYS A 763 8.38 -44.34 15.52
C LYS A 763 7.11 -44.94 14.91
N THR A 764 6.56 -44.28 13.89
CA THR A 764 5.38 -44.75 13.14
C THR A 764 5.65 -46.09 12.44
N ILE A 765 6.80 -46.21 11.78
CA ILE A 765 7.22 -47.41 11.06
C ILE A 765 7.34 -48.61 12.01
N HIS A 766 7.89 -48.43 13.20
CA HIS A 766 7.97 -49.47 14.22
C HIS A 766 6.57 -49.95 14.66
N GLU A 767 5.64 -49.04 14.97
CA GLU A 767 4.25 -49.40 15.30
C GLU A 767 3.59 -50.20 14.17
N TYR A 768 3.70 -49.71 12.93
CA TYR A 768 3.02 -50.29 11.77
C TYR A 768 3.64 -51.63 11.33
N PHE A 769 4.94 -51.83 11.57
CA PHE A 769 5.64 -53.08 11.31
C PHE A 769 5.33 -54.16 12.35
N GLU A 770 5.22 -53.80 13.63
CA GLU A 770 4.95 -54.76 14.71
C GLU A 770 3.45 -55.10 14.85
N THR A 771 2.55 -54.16 14.55
CA THR A 771 1.12 -54.29 14.85
C THR A 771 0.21 -54.14 13.62
N ARG A 772 -1.02 -54.65 13.77
CA ARG A 772 -2.19 -54.33 12.94
C ARG A 772 -3.38 -54.11 13.87
N GLY A 773 -3.59 -52.88 14.29
CA GLY A 773 -4.47 -52.56 15.41
C GLY A 773 -4.02 -53.28 16.68
N GLY A 774 -4.96 -53.91 17.40
CA GLY A 774 -4.67 -54.65 18.63
C GLY A 774 -3.96 -56.01 18.46
N SER A 775 -3.59 -56.43 17.26
CA SER A 775 -2.95 -57.72 16.98
C SER A 775 -1.52 -57.57 16.49
N PRO A 776 -0.58 -58.47 16.86
CA PRO A 776 0.74 -58.55 16.23
C PRO A 776 0.63 -58.84 14.73
N ARG A 777 1.48 -58.21 13.91
CA ARG A 777 1.53 -58.42 12.46
C ARG A 777 2.31 -59.70 12.13
N MET A 778 1.78 -60.52 11.22
CA MET A 778 2.40 -61.79 10.82
C MET A 778 3.27 -61.64 9.58
N TYR A 779 2.77 -61.04 8.49
CA TYR A 779 3.46 -60.97 7.20
C TYR A 779 4.40 -59.77 7.09
N ARG A 780 5.29 -59.64 8.07
CA ARG A 780 6.17 -58.48 8.24
C ARG A 780 7.18 -58.29 7.11
N ASN A 781 7.52 -59.34 6.35
CA ASN A 781 8.39 -59.20 5.18
C ASN A 781 7.67 -58.50 4.02
N MET A 782 6.34 -58.45 4.01
CA MET A 782 5.52 -57.93 2.90
C MET A 782 5.22 -56.43 2.99
N ILE A 783 5.89 -55.66 3.85
CA ILE A 783 5.66 -54.22 4.00
C ILE A 783 6.96 -53.42 3.83
N VAL A 784 6.87 -52.33 3.07
CA VAL A 784 7.92 -51.34 2.85
C VAL A 784 7.34 -49.93 2.99
N PHE A 785 8.13 -48.98 3.48
CA PHE A 785 7.66 -47.65 3.87
C PHE A 785 8.35 -46.54 3.07
N LEU A 786 7.62 -45.48 2.71
CA LEU A 786 8.14 -44.28 2.07
C LEU A 786 7.79 -43.04 2.90
N ALA A 787 8.81 -42.43 3.48
CA ALA A 787 8.71 -41.23 4.32
C ALA A 787 9.11 -39.95 3.57
N PRO A 788 8.52 -38.79 3.92
CA PRO A 788 8.92 -37.48 3.42
C PRO A 788 10.18 -36.94 4.14
N ASP A 789 11.00 -36.17 3.43
CA ASP A 789 12.17 -35.47 4.00
C ASP A 789 11.75 -34.28 4.87
N PHE A 790 12.24 -34.23 6.11
CA PHE A 790 11.99 -33.15 7.07
C PHE A 790 12.10 -31.74 6.45
N SER A 791 13.22 -31.44 5.79
CA SER A 791 13.60 -30.08 5.38
C SER A 791 12.75 -29.59 4.20
N ILE A 792 12.46 -30.50 3.25
CA ILE A 792 11.56 -30.20 2.12
C ILE A 792 10.12 -30.03 2.64
N THR A 793 9.74 -30.79 3.67
CA THR A 793 8.38 -30.78 4.22
C THR A 793 8.07 -29.53 5.04
N GLU A 794 9.03 -28.95 5.77
CA GLU A 794 8.83 -27.64 6.42
C GLU A 794 8.45 -26.54 5.40
N GLN A 795 9.16 -26.49 4.27
CA GLN A 795 8.84 -25.53 3.19
C GLN A 795 7.49 -25.87 2.52
N LEU A 796 7.23 -27.14 2.21
CA LEU A 796 5.98 -27.61 1.60
C LEU A 796 4.75 -27.29 2.47
N MET A 797 4.87 -27.40 3.79
CA MET A 797 3.84 -27.00 4.75
C MET A 797 3.59 -25.49 4.72
N GLN A 798 4.64 -24.67 4.56
CA GLN A 798 4.48 -23.22 4.41
C GLN A 798 3.85 -22.85 3.05
N ASP A 799 4.24 -23.52 1.97
CA ASP A 799 3.64 -23.34 0.63
C ASP A 799 2.14 -23.67 0.64
N MET A 800 1.76 -24.80 1.26
CA MET A 800 0.36 -25.22 1.38
C MET A 800 -0.50 -24.22 2.16
N ARG A 801 0.04 -23.61 3.23
CA ARG A 801 -0.66 -22.53 3.97
C ARG A 801 -0.89 -21.30 3.09
N VAL A 802 0.05 -20.98 2.19
CA VAL A 802 -0.09 -19.89 1.23
C VAL A 802 -1.13 -20.23 0.14
N LEU A 803 -1.15 -21.46 -0.38
CA LEU A 803 -2.20 -21.90 -1.31
C LEU A 803 -3.60 -21.87 -0.67
N LEU A 804 -3.75 -22.33 0.59
CA LEU A 804 -5.02 -22.25 1.32
C LEU A 804 -5.45 -20.80 1.56
N ALA A 805 -4.50 -19.89 1.85
CA ALA A 805 -4.77 -18.47 1.97
C ALA A 805 -5.23 -17.82 0.65
N TRP A 806 -4.65 -18.19 -0.49
CA TRP A 806 -5.09 -17.74 -1.81
C TRP A 806 -6.48 -18.27 -2.17
N ARG A 807 -6.74 -19.57 -2.03
CA ARG A 807 -8.09 -20.16 -2.26
C ARG A 807 -9.15 -19.58 -1.31
N SER A 808 -8.76 -19.18 -0.10
CA SER A 808 -9.63 -18.47 0.83
C SER A 808 -9.97 -17.05 0.37
N ILE A 809 -9.05 -16.37 -0.34
CA ILE A 809 -9.30 -15.06 -0.95
C ILE A 809 -10.16 -15.19 -2.21
N GLU A 810 -9.94 -16.22 -3.03
CA GLU A 810 -10.78 -16.57 -4.18
C GLU A 810 -12.24 -16.81 -3.75
N HIS A 811 -12.46 -17.55 -2.66
CA HIS A 811 -13.80 -17.76 -2.10
C HIS A 811 -14.46 -16.47 -1.57
N ASP A 812 -13.66 -15.55 -1.02
CA ASP A 812 -14.13 -14.31 -0.42
C ASP A 812 -14.21 -13.13 -1.42
N ALA A 813 -13.95 -13.35 -2.72
CA ALA A 813 -13.71 -12.29 -3.71
C ALA A 813 -14.79 -11.19 -3.74
N ASP A 814 -16.07 -11.56 -3.75
CA ASP A 814 -17.22 -10.63 -3.66
C ASP A 814 -17.16 -9.77 -2.39
N SER A 815 -16.83 -10.37 -1.24
CA SER A 815 -16.79 -9.69 0.06
C SER A 815 -15.60 -8.74 0.17
N LEU A 816 -14.44 -9.12 -0.39
CA LEU A 816 -13.25 -8.29 -0.50
C LEU A 816 -13.42 -7.19 -1.56
N ASN A 817 -14.42 -7.34 -2.44
CA ASN A 817 -14.68 -6.46 -3.59
C ASN A 817 -13.42 -6.34 -4.45
N LEU A 818 -12.84 -7.48 -4.85
CA LEU A 818 -11.68 -7.54 -5.74
C LEU A 818 -11.99 -6.89 -7.10
N ASP A 819 -10.96 -6.41 -7.78
CA ASP A 819 -11.05 -6.00 -9.18
C ASP A 819 -10.55 -7.10 -10.13
N ALA A 820 -10.84 -6.99 -11.43
CA ALA A 820 -10.50 -8.01 -12.42
C ALA A 820 -8.99 -8.23 -12.63
N ALA A 821 -8.11 -7.32 -12.16
CA ALA A 821 -6.67 -7.57 -12.12
C ALA A 821 -6.28 -8.35 -10.86
N GLN A 822 -6.91 -8.06 -9.71
CA GLN A 822 -6.75 -8.79 -8.46
C GLN A 822 -7.29 -10.24 -8.56
N GLU A 823 -8.44 -10.46 -9.19
CA GLU A 823 -8.95 -11.82 -9.49
C GLU A 823 -7.96 -12.62 -10.34
N LYS A 824 -7.34 -11.97 -11.33
CA LYS A 824 -6.32 -12.59 -12.18
C LYS A 824 -5.03 -12.90 -11.41
N GLU A 825 -4.56 -11.99 -10.54
CA GLU A 825 -3.41 -12.23 -9.65
C GLU A 825 -3.66 -13.44 -8.73
N VAL A 826 -4.85 -13.52 -8.13
CA VAL A 826 -5.26 -14.67 -7.29
C VAL A 826 -5.21 -15.98 -8.08
N HIS A 827 -5.82 -16.02 -9.28
CA HIS A 827 -5.88 -17.26 -10.07
C HIS A 827 -4.50 -17.71 -10.57
N GLU A 828 -3.66 -16.79 -11.05
CA GLU A 828 -2.29 -17.09 -11.48
C GLU A 828 -1.41 -17.54 -10.29
N ALA A 829 -1.61 -16.96 -9.10
CA ALA A 829 -0.93 -17.40 -7.89
C ALA A 829 -1.38 -18.81 -7.43
N ILE A 830 -2.68 -19.12 -7.50
CA ILE A 830 -3.21 -20.45 -7.15
C ILE A 830 -2.57 -21.52 -8.04
N HIS A 831 -2.58 -21.35 -9.36
CA HIS A 831 -1.96 -22.30 -10.29
C HIS A 831 -0.46 -22.47 -10.02
N HIS A 832 0.27 -21.37 -9.80
CA HIS A 832 1.71 -21.43 -9.52
C HIS A 832 2.04 -22.19 -8.23
N TYR A 833 1.25 -22.00 -7.16
CA TYR A 833 1.44 -22.75 -5.92
C TYR A 833 0.99 -24.21 -6.03
N GLU A 834 -0.03 -24.53 -6.83
CA GLU A 834 -0.45 -25.91 -7.10
C GLU A 834 0.63 -26.72 -7.83
N ASP A 835 1.24 -26.16 -8.88
CA ASP A 835 2.39 -26.77 -9.56
C ASP A 835 3.58 -26.94 -8.61
N THR A 836 3.93 -25.89 -7.86
CA THR A 836 5.07 -25.87 -6.93
C THR A 836 4.91 -26.92 -5.82
N ILE A 837 3.69 -27.07 -5.28
CA ILE A 837 3.37 -28.08 -4.26
C ILE A 837 3.38 -29.49 -4.86
N SER A 838 2.88 -29.68 -6.09
CA SER A 838 2.95 -30.97 -6.80
C SER A 838 4.39 -31.46 -6.97
N ASP A 839 5.30 -30.59 -7.41
CA ASP A 839 6.70 -30.95 -7.62
C ASP A 839 7.46 -31.15 -6.30
N ARG A 840 7.31 -30.23 -5.33
CA ARG A 840 7.96 -30.35 -4.00
C ARG A 840 7.46 -31.55 -3.21
N LEU A 841 6.18 -31.93 -3.32
CA LEU A 841 5.63 -33.14 -2.70
C LEU A 841 6.22 -34.41 -3.33
N GLN A 842 6.43 -34.43 -4.66
CA GLN A 842 7.11 -35.55 -5.32
C GLN A 842 8.60 -35.62 -4.93
N GLU A 843 9.28 -34.49 -4.73
CA GLU A 843 10.66 -34.46 -4.24
C GLU A 843 10.76 -34.92 -2.76
N ALA A 844 9.85 -34.45 -1.89
CA ALA A 844 9.86 -34.73 -0.46
C ALA A 844 9.79 -36.24 -0.15
N TYR A 845 8.87 -36.98 -0.79
CA TYR A 845 8.73 -38.43 -0.62
C TYR A 845 9.88 -39.17 -1.32
N CYS A 846 11.02 -39.23 -0.62
CA CYS A 846 12.27 -39.81 -1.13
C CYS A 846 12.96 -40.76 -0.15
N TRP A 847 12.50 -40.95 1.09
CA TRP A 847 13.14 -41.86 2.03
C TRP A 847 12.42 -43.21 2.06
N LEU A 848 12.99 -44.22 1.41
CA LEU A 848 12.48 -45.59 1.36
C LEU A 848 13.11 -46.39 2.50
N LEU A 849 12.28 -46.89 3.43
CA LEU A 849 12.71 -47.72 4.56
C LEU A 849 12.21 -49.15 4.36
N VAL A 850 13.16 -50.09 4.36
CA VAL A 850 12.93 -51.51 4.03
C VAL A 850 13.42 -52.37 5.19
N PRO A 851 12.61 -53.30 5.72
CA PRO A 851 13.06 -54.20 6.77
C PRO A 851 14.00 -55.27 6.19
N THR A 852 15.13 -55.49 6.86
CA THR A 852 16.12 -56.52 6.53
C THR A 852 16.60 -57.23 7.80
N GLN A 853 17.05 -58.49 7.69
CA GLN A 853 17.44 -59.28 8.86
C GLN A 853 18.56 -60.27 8.53
N ASP A 854 19.65 -60.22 9.29
CA ASP A 854 20.78 -61.15 9.13
C ASP A 854 20.48 -62.46 9.86
N GLY A 855 19.73 -63.37 9.23
CA GLY A 855 19.28 -64.61 9.86
C GLY A 855 18.38 -64.36 11.07
N THR A 856 18.76 -64.85 12.26
CA THR A 856 17.97 -64.71 13.50
C THR A 856 18.28 -63.44 14.33
N ASN A 857 19.16 -62.55 13.84
CA ASN A 857 19.45 -61.27 14.49
C ASN A 857 18.22 -60.33 14.52
N PRO A 858 18.23 -59.24 15.32
CA PRO A 858 17.19 -58.22 15.25
C PRO A 858 17.04 -57.61 13.85
N VAL A 859 15.81 -57.23 13.49
CA VAL A 859 15.49 -56.57 12.22
C VAL A 859 16.15 -55.19 12.18
N LYS A 860 16.67 -54.81 11.02
CA LYS A 860 17.30 -53.52 10.72
C LYS A 860 16.51 -52.80 9.63
N TRP A 861 16.60 -51.48 9.58
CA TRP A 861 16.08 -50.68 8.48
C TRP A 861 17.18 -50.41 7.47
N ASN A 862 17.01 -50.92 6.24
CA ASN A 862 17.78 -50.46 5.09
C ASN A 862 17.12 -49.19 4.55
N ILE A 863 17.79 -48.05 4.73
CA ILE A 863 17.26 -46.71 4.42
C ILE A 863 17.90 -46.20 3.12
N LEU A 864 17.10 -46.12 2.07
CA LEU A 864 17.53 -45.74 0.72
C LEU A 864 16.88 -44.41 0.30
N ARG A 865 17.65 -43.56 -0.41
CA ARG A 865 17.09 -42.33 -0.99
C ARG A 865 16.64 -42.56 -2.44
N ALA A 866 15.33 -42.49 -2.66
CA ALA A 866 14.65 -42.60 -3.94
C ALA A 866 14.52 -41.21 -4.62
N SER A 867 15.65 -40.71 -5.12
CA SER A 867 15.77 -39.39 -5.76
C SER A 867 15.08 -39.32 -7.13
N GLY A 868 14.53 -38.15 -7.47
CA GLY A 868 13.90 -37.84 -8.76
C GLY A 868 12.56 -37.12 -8.62
N THR A 869 12.13 -36.44 -9.68
CA THR A 869 10.86 -35.69 -9.78
C THR A 869 9.68 -36.52 -10.31
N THR A 870 9.87 -37.84 -10.48
CA THR A 870 8.81 -38.77 -10.90
C THR A 870 7.97 -39.25 -9.71
N ASN A 871 6.83 -39.88 -10.01
CA ASN A 871 5.86 -40.37 -9.04
C ASN A 871 6.52 -41.18 -7.88
N PRO A 872 6.25 -40.84 -6.60
CA PRO A 872 6.85 -41.49 -5.44
C PRO A 872 6.74 -43.03 -5.41
N VAL A 873 5.60 -43.58 -5.84
CA VAL A 873 5.36 -45.03 -5.91
C VAL A 873 6.29 -45.69 -6.93
N ALA A 874 6.44 -45.07 -8.11
CA ALA A 874 7.32 -45.56 -9.16
C ALA A 874 8.79 -45.48 -8.75
N LYS A 875 9.21 -44.40 -8.06
CA LYS A 875 10.56 -44.26 -7.50
C LYS A 875 10.88 -45.33 -6.46
N ALA A 876 9.95 -45.60 -5.54
CA ALA A 876 10.09 -46.68 -4.56
C ALA A 876 10.22 -48.05 -5.24
N ALA A 877 9.34 -48.36 -6.20
CA ALA A 877 9.36 -49.61 -6.96
C ALA A 877 10.61 -49.81 -7.82
N GLN A 878 11.17 -48.73 -8.38
CA GLN A 878 12.45 -48.75 -9.07
C GLN A 878 13.57 -49.05 -8.06
N LYS A 879 13.63 -48.30 -6.94
CA LYS A 879 14.72 -48.43 -5.96
C LYS A 879 14.76 -49.81 -5.29
N LEU A 880 13.61 -50.43 -5.02
CA LEU A 880 13.54 -51.81 -4.51
C LEU A 880 14.17 -52.81 -5.48
N ARG A 881 13.89 -52.70 -6.78
CA ARG A 881 14.39 -53.63 -7.80
C ARG A 881 15.85 -53.38 -8.19
N GLU A 882 16.32 -52.13 -8.11
CA GLU A 882 17.74 -51.79 -8.26
C GLU A 882 18.65 -52.37 -7.16
N ASN A 883 18.08 -52.88 -6.06
CA ASN A 883 18.82 -53.34 -4.88
C ASN A 883 18.41 -54.76 -4.45
N ASP A 884 17.70 -55.50 -5.31
CA ASP A 884 17.16 -56.85 -5.06
C ASP A 884 16.29 -56.97 -3.78
N LEU A 885 15.70 -55.84 -3.34
CA LEU A 885 14.83 -55.75 -2.15
C LEU A 885 13.36 -56.09 -2.42
N MET A 886 12.99 -56.34 -3.67
CA MET A 886 11.71 -56.92 -4.07
C MET A 886 11.92 -57.78 -5.33
N ILE A 887 11.61 -59.07 -5.21
CA ILE A 887 11.91 -60.09 -6.22
C ILE A 887 10.67 -60.33 -7.09
N ASP A 888 10.73 -59.84 -8.34
CA ASP A 888 9.70 -60.08 -9.37
C ASP A 888 9.78 -61.50 -9.97
N GLN A 889 10.96 -62.15 -9.91
CA GLN A 889 11.20 -63.53 -10.40
C GLN A 889 12.28 -64.23 -9.54
N LEU A 890 11.96 -65.40 -8.98
CA LEU A 890 12.91 -66.26 -8.25
C LEU A 890 13.34 -67.44 -9.14
N SER A 891 14.53 -68.00 -8.93
CA SER A 891 14.99 -69.20 -9.65
C SER A 891 14.87 -70.45 -8.76
N PRO A 892 14.54 -71.64 -9.32
CA PRO A 892 14.41 -72.87 -8.54
C PRO A 892 15.67 -73.25 -7.76
N LYS A 893 16.85 -72.90 -8.30
CA LYS A 893 18.13 -73.12 -7.65
C LYS A 893 18.30 -72.25 -6.40
N VAL A 894 17.95 -70.96 -6.49
CA VAL A 894 18.03 -70.03 -5.34
C VAL A 894 17.00 -70.42 -4.28
N LEU A 895 15.79 -70.82 -4.69
CA LEU A 895 14.78 -71.37 -3.78
C LEU A 895 15.32 -72.58 -3.01
N LEU A 896 15.90 -73.58 -3.69
CA LEU A 896 16.49 -74.74 -3.01
C LEU A 896 17.63 -74.34 -2.07
N MET A 897 18.48 -73.39 -2.48
CA MET A 897 19.57 -72.89 -1.63
C MET A 897 19.04 -72.22 -0.35
N GLU A 898 18.02 -71.35 -0.44
CA GLU A 898 17.41 -70.75 0.76
C GLU A 898 16.69 -71.79 1.64
N MET A 899 16.04 -72.79 1.03
CA MET A 899 15.38 -73.87 1.78
C MET A 899 16.35 -74.74 2.58
N ASP A 900 17.55 -74.99 2.04
CA ASP A 900 18.60 -75.75 2.70
C ASP A 900 19.44 -74.88 3.68
N GLU A 901 19.69 -73.61 3.35
CA GLU A 901 20.47 -72.67 4.19
C GLU A 901 19.74 -72.27 5.47
N PHE A 902 18.42 -72.05 5.41
CA PHE A 902 17.59 -71.65 6.55
C PHE A 902 16.80 -72.82 7.19
N ASP A 903 17.04 -74.07 6.78
CA ASP A 903 16.26 -75.29 7.11
C ASP A 903 14.73 -75.03 7.07
N LEU A 904 14.24 -74.46 5.97
CA LEU A 904 12.80 -74.25 5.76
C LEU A 904 12.03 -75.57 5.72
N TRP A 905 12.73 -76.68 5.42
CA TRP A 905 12.22 -78.04 5.56
C TRP A 905 11.95 -78.47 7.00
N LYS A 906 12.48 -77.77 8.01
CA LYS A 906 12.26 -78.00 9.45
C LYS A 906 12.55 -79.45 9.87
N GLY A 907 13.60 -80.04 9.29
CA GLY A 907 13.96 -81.45 9.48
C GLY A 907 13.06 -82.49 8.78
N HIS A 908 11.96 -82.10 8.13
CA HIS A 908 11.08 -83.00 7.39
C HIS A 908 11.59 -83.33 5.97
N GLU A 909 10.94 -84.28 5.29
CA GLU A 909 11.22 -84.65 3.90
C GLU A 909 10.40 -83.86 2.87
N PHE A 910 9.42 -83.09 3.33
CA PHE A 910 8.50 -82.27 2.54
C PHE A 910 8.02 -81.06 3.35
N ILE A 911 7.45 -80.06 2.68
CA ILE A 911 6.77 -78.89 3.28
C ILE A 911 5.52 -78.56 2.44
N SER A 912 4.46 -78.02 3.04
CA SER A 912 3.29 -77.57 2.26
C SER A 912 3.57 -76.24 1.55
N VAL A 913 3.02 -76.07 0.35
CA VAL A 913 3.22 -74.84 -0.45
C VAL A 913 2.64 -73.61 0.27
N ARG A 914 1.52 -73.75 0.99
CA ARG A 914 0.95 -72.71 1.86
C ARG A 914 1.93 -72.27 2.94
N GLU A 915 2.54 -73.21 3.66
CA GLU A 915 3.50 -72.91 4.72
C GLU A 915 4.76 -72.21 4.17
N LEU A 916 5.22 -72.60 2.99
CA LEU A 916 6.33 -71.93 2.31
C LEU A 916 5.95 -70.49 1.88
N CYS A 917 4.73 -70.24 1.39
CA CYS A 917 4.22 -68.89 1.16
C CYS A 917 4.14 -68.06 2.46
N GLU A 918 3.71 -68.67 3.56
CA GLU A 918 3.61 -68.03 4.87
C GLU A 918 4.98 -67.66 5.43
N ASP A 919 5.98 -68.55 5.33
CA ASP A 919 7.34 -68.31 5.80
C ASP A 919 8.02 -67.17 5.02
N TYR A 920 7.99 -67.19 3.68
CA TYR A 920 8.53 -66.10 2.85
C TYR A 920 7.87 -64.74 3.13
N ALA A 921 6.56 -64.73 3.45
CA ALA A 921 5.84 -63.53 3.83
C ALA A 921 6.13 -63.07 5.27
N ARG A 922 6.47 -63.99 6.17
CA ARG A 922 6.65 -63.75 7.62
C ARG A 922 8.07 -63.36 8.01
N TYR A 923 9.09 -63.98 7.41
CA TYR A 923 10.47 -63.87 7.86
C TYR A 923 11.28 -62.88 7.02
N THR A 924 11.77 -61.83 7.69
CA THR A 924 12.55 -60.72 7.10
C THR A 924 14.01 -61.07 6.75
N TYR A 925 14.43 -62.31 6.97
CA TYR A 925 15.70 -62.87 6.48
C TYR A 925 15.56 -63.63 5.15
N LEU A 926 14.34 -63.89 4.68
CA LEU A 926 14.07 -64.50 3.36
C LEU A 926 13.83 -63.41 2.30
N GLN A 927 14.15 -63.72 1.04
CA GLN A 927 13.88 -62.83 -0.09
C GLN A 927 12.43 -62.35 -0.15
N ARG A 928 12.25 -61.03 -0.29
CA ARG A 928 10.93 -60.41 -0.44
C ARG A 928 10.36 -60.66 -1.83
N LEU A 929 9.70 -61.80 -2.01
CA LEU A 929 8.96 -62.10 -3.22
C LEU A 929 7.82 -61.07 -3.38
N LYS A 930 7.61 -60.54 -4.59
CA LYS A 930 6.55 -59.57 -4.87
C LYS A 930 5.19 -60.04 -4.36
N ASN A 931 4.86 -61.30 -4.63
CA ASN A 931 3.69 -62.02 -4.10
C ASN A 931 3.90 -63.54 -4.27
N LYS A 932 2.95 -64.33 -3.78
CA LYS A 932 2.95 -65.80 -3.88
C LYS A 932 3.08 -66.36 -5.31
N ASP A 933 2.66 -65.62 -6.34
CA ASP A 933 2.61 -66.14 -7.71
C ASP A 933 4.03 -66.25 -8.30
N VAL A 934 4.98 -65.44 -7.80
CA VAL A 934 6.43 -65.59 -8.03
C VAL A 934 6.91 -66.96 -7.56
N LEU A 935 6.48 -67.39 -6.36
CA LEU A 935 6.83 -68.71 -5.82
C LEU A 935 6.17 -69.83 -6.61
N PHE A 936 4.87 -69.72 -6.94
CA PHE A 936 4.17 -70.74 -7.73
C PHE A 936 4.81 -70.95 -9.11
N TYR A 937 5.19 -69.88 -9.81
CA TYR A 937 5.92 -69.93 -11.07
C TYR A 937 7.31 -70.58 -10.92
N THR A 938 8.01 -70.26 -9.83
CA THR A 938 9.31 -70.88 -9.50
C THR A 938 9.18 -72.38 -9.27
N LEU A 939 8.13 -72.82 -8.57
CA LEU A 939 7.83 -74.24 -8.36
C LEU A 939 7.47 -74.95 -9.67
N GLU A 940 6.61 -74.34 -10.50
CA GLU A 940 6.20 -74.88 -11.81
C GLU A 940 7.37 -75.06 -12.78
N ILE A 941 8.42 -74.23 -12.68
CA ILE A 941 9.68 -74.43 -13.41
C ILE A 941 10.56 -75.48 -12.74
N GLY A 942 10.76 -75.40 -11.42
CA GLY A 942 11.70 -76.23 -10.68
C GLY A 942 11.41 -77.72 -10.79
N VAL A 943 10.15 -78.11 -10.64
CA VAL A 943 9.70 -79.51 -10.65
C VAL A 943 9.90 -80.19 -12.02
N LYS A 944 10.03 -79.40 -13.11
CA LYS A 944 10.33 -79.93 -14.45
C LYS A 944 11.77 -80.41 -14.62
N SER A 945 12.68 -80.08 -13.69
CA SER A 945 14.00 -80.71 -13.60
C SER A 945 14.08 -81.71 -12.44
N SER A 946 14.91 -82.73 -12.60
CA SER A 946 15.32 -83.65 -11.53
C SER A 946 16.39 -83.06 -10.60
N ASP A 947 16.87 -81.84 -10.86
CA ASP A 947 18.00 -81.24 -10.13
C ASP A 947 17.61 -80.56 -8.81
N TYR A 948 16.31 -80.28 -8.60
CA TYR A 948 15.83 -79.38 -7.54
C TYR A 948 14.97 -80.10 -6.48
N PHE A 949 13.68 -80.27 -6.77
CA PHE A 949 12.65 -80.78 -5.84
C PHE A 949 11.47 -81.36 -6.63
N GLY A 950 10.70 -82.25 -6.00
CA GLY A 950 9.43 -82.75 -6.55
C GLY A 950 8.22 -82.02 -5.97
N TYR A 951 7.06 -82.13 -6.63
CA TYR A 951 5.77 -81.69 -6.09
C TYR A 951 4.80 -82.86 -6.04
N ALA A 952 3.91 -82.87 -5.05
CA ALA A 952 2.86 -83.86 -4.84
C ALA A 952 1.56 -83.17 -4.40
N ASP A 953 0.41 -83.75 -4.71
CA ASP A 953 -0.90 -83.21 -4.30
C ASP A 953 -1.24 -83.53 -2.83
N GLY A 954 -0.49 -84.45 -2.21
CA GLY A 954 -0.66 -84.84 -0.81
C GLY A 954 0.19 -86.06 -0.44
N GLN A 955 0.02 -86.58 0.78
CA GLN A 955 0.63 -87.82 1.27
C GLN A 955 -0.47 -88.72 1.85
N ASP A 956 -0.39 -90.05 1.63
CA ASP A 956 -1.33 -91.02 2.20
C ASP A 956 -0.92 -91.52 3.60
N ASP A 957 -1.82 -92.26 4.27
CA ASP A 957 -1.59 -92.83 5.60
C ASP A 957 -0.39 -93.80 5.68
N ASN A 958 0.14 -94.26 4.54
CA ASN A 958 1.32 -95.13 4.44
C ASN A 958 2.61 -94.34 4.16
N GLY A 959 2.53 -93.00 4.07
CA GLY A 959 3.66 -92.12 3.76
C GLY A 959 3.95 -91.93 2.27
N ARG A 960 3.08 -92.42 1.36
CA ARG A 960 3.29 -92.31 -0.09
C ARG A 960 2.77 -90.96 -0.62
N TYR A 961 3.60 -90.26 -1.40
CA TYR A 961 3.23 -89.00 -2.04
C TYR A 961 2.29 -89.25 -3.22
N GLN A 962 1.12 -88.61 -3.21
CA GLN A 962 0.10 -88.69 -4.25
C GLN A 962 0.37 -87.65 -5.34
N GLY A 963 0.14 -87.98 -6.62
CA GLY A 963 0.41 -87.07 -7.73
C GLY A 963 1.90 -86.71 -7.95
N LEU A 964 2.82 -87.45 -7.31
CA LEU A 964 4.25 -87.11 -7.28
C LEU A 964 4.83 -86.89 -8.69
N CYS A 965 5.32 -85.68 -8.89
CA CYS A 965 5.84 -85.13 -10.13
C CYS A 965 7.27 -84.64 -9.89
N PHE A 966 8.22 -85.09 -10.70
CA PHE A 966 9.65 -84.81 -10.56
C PHE A 966 10.41 -85.09 -11.88
N GLY A 967 11.04 -84.07 -12.47
CA GLY A 967 11.97 -84.19 -13.59
C GLY A 967 11.41 -84.60 -14.97
N ASN A 968 10.12 -84.94 -15.07
CA ASN A 968 9.45 -85.17 -16.36
C ASN A 968 7.93 -85.02 -16.20
N CYS A 969 7.44 -83.77 -16.18
CA CYS A 969 6.03 -83.47 -15.98
C CYS A 969 5.45 -82.64 -17.13
N GLY A 970 4.16 -82.89 -17.43
CA GLY A 970 3.38 -82.13 -18.40
C GLY A 970 2.82 -80.83 -17.81
N TYR A 971 1.54 -80.56 -18.08
CA TYR A 971 0.83 -79.46 -17.43
C TYR A 971 0.62 -79.79 -15.94
N LEU A 972 1.15 -78.94 -15.06
CA LEU A 972 1.03 -79.03 -13.60
C LEU A 972 0.42 -77.72 -13.10
N GLN A 973 -0.58 -77.80 -12.23
CA GLN A 973 -1.12 -76.64 -11.52
C GLN A 973 -0.68 -76.72 -10.06
N ILE A 974 0.24 -75.83 -9.64
CA ILE A 974 0.64 -75.71 -8.24
C ILE A 974 -0.57 -75.24 -7.41
N THR A 975 -0.82 -75.90 -6.28
CA THR A 975 -1.87 -75.51 -5.32
C THR A 975 -1.26 -75.22 -3.94
N PRO A 976 -1.88 -74.39 -3.09
CA PRO A 976 -1.38 -74.11 -1.74
C PRO A 976 -1.38 -75.34 -0.81
N ASP A 977 -2.29 -76.28 -1.04
CA ASP A 977 -2.42 -77.50 -0.24
C ASP A 977 -1.47 -78.62 -0.69
N GLY A 978 -0.84 -78.48 -1.86
CA GLY A 978 0.19 -79.39 -2.35
C GLY A 978 1.47 -79.36 -1.51
N LEU A 979 2.27 -80.42 -1.65
CA LEU A 979 3.51 -80.66 -0.92
C LEU A 979 4.71 -80.51 -1.85
N LEU A 980 5.68 -79.72 -1.42
CA LEU A 980 7.02 -79.65 -2.00
C LEU A 980 7.89 -80.73 -1.33
N VAL A 981 8.52 -81.60 -2.12
CA VAL A 981 9.16 -82.84 -1.66
C VAL A 981 10.65 -82.83 -1.99
N LYS A 982 11.52 -83.17 -1.02
CA LYS A 982 12.97 -83.30 -1.24
C LYS A 982 13.27 -84.31 -2.34
N SER A 983 14.21 -83.99 -3.23
CA SER A 983 14.63 -84.89 -4.33
C SER A 983 15.01 -86.29 -3.87
N SER A 984 15.63 -86.42 -2.69
CA SER A 984 15.98 -87.73 -2.09
C SER A 984 14.77 -88.55 -1.64
N ALA A 985 13.63 -87.92 -1.30
CA ALA A 985 12.37 -88.58 -0.98
C ALA A 985 11.59 -88.95 -2.24
N ALA A 986 11.51 -88.03 -3.21
CA ALA A 986 10.90 -88.26 -4.51
C ALA A 986 11.56 -89.45 -5.24
N LEU A 987 12.90 -89.49 -5.28
CA LEU A 987 13.66 -90.60 -5.87
C LEU A 987 13.40 -91.94 -5.17
N ARG A 988 13.29 -91.98 -3.84
CA ARG A 988 13.00 -93.22 -3.10
C ARG A 988 11.66 -93.83 -3.50
N GLN A 989 10.59 -93.02 -3.62
CA GLN A 989 9.30 -93.53 -4.09
C GLN A 989 9.34 -93.96 -5.56
N ILE A 990 10.01 -93.19 -6.43
CA ILE A 990 10.15 -93.54 -7.85
C ILE A 990 10.94 -94.86 -8.02
N GLU A 991 11.90 -95.15 -7.14
CA GLU A 991 12.60 -96.43 -7.11
C GLU A 991 11.78 -97.58 -6.53
N SER A 992 10.99 -97.37 -5.46
CA SER A 992 10.13 -98.43 -4.92
C SER A 992 9.02 -98.79 -5.90
N GLU A 993 8.34 -97.80 -6.50
CA GLU A 993 7.31 -98.03 -7.53
C GLU A 993 7.86 -98.66 -8.81
N LYS A 994 9.18 -98.57 -9.09
CA LYS A 994 9.84 -99.34 -10.15
C LYS A 994 10.07 -100.80 -9.73
N LYS A 995 10.60 -101.02 -8.52
CA LYS A 995 10.88 -102.36 -7.96
C LYS A 995 9.60 -103.19 -7.79
N GLU A 996 8.46 -102.57 -7.50
CA GLU A 996 7.15 -103.22 -7.42
C GLU A 996 6.52 -103.55 -8.79
N ARG A 997 7.09 -103.05 -9.90
CA ARG A 997 6.56 -103.27 -11.27
C ARG A 997 7.32 -104.33 -12.07
N GLU A 998 8.35 -104.97 -11.50
CA GLU A 998 9.06 -106.09 -12.13
C GLU A 998 8.42 -107.45 -11.74
N PRO A 999 7.91 -108.25 -12.71
CA PRO A 999 7.20 -109.49 -12.38
C PRO A 999 8.14 -110.65 -12.04
N GLY A 1000 8.06 -111.16 -10.81
CA GLY A 1000 8.72 -112.40 -10.40
C GLY A 1000 8.18 -113.61 -11.16
N ASN A 1001 9.07 -114.41 -11.74
CA ASN A 1001 8.73 -115.51 -12.63
C ASN A 1001 9.24 -116.86 -12.08
N ASN A 1002 8.41 -117.90 -12.10
CA ASN A 1002 8.81 -119.26 -11.73
C ASN A 1002 8.03 -120.30 -12.54
N THR A 1003 8.68 -121.40 -12.91
CA THR A 1003 8.31 -122.28 -14.03
C THR A 1003 7.50 -123.53 -13.67
N GLU A 1004 6.68 -124.01 -14.61
CA GLU A 1004 6.75 -125.42 -15.08
C GLU A 1004 6.08 -125.60 -16.48
N ALA A 1005 6.23 -126.79 -17.10
CA ALA A 1005 5.95 -127.06 -18.53
C ALA A 1005 4.62 -127.86 -18.75
N THR A 1006 4.15 -128.32 -19.93
CA THR A 1006 4.83 -128.88 -21.13
C THR A 1006 3.84 -129.13 -22.31
N ILE A 1007 4.37 -129.45 -23.53
CA ILE A 1007 3.76 -130.20 -24.68
C ILE A 1007 3.07 -129.43 -25.85
N SER A 1008 3.72 -129.55 -27.02
CA SER A 1008 3.32 -129.67 -28.46
C SER A 1008 1.93 -129.28 -29.01
N GLY A 1009 1.77 -128.80 -30.26
CA GLY A 1009 2.76 -128.35 -31.28
C GLY A 1009 2.43 -128.65 -32.77
N ASN A 1010 3.07 -127.91 -33.70
CA ASN A 1010 3.20 -128.17 -35.17
C ASN A 1010 1.87 -128.06 -36.01
N ILE A 1011 1.76 -127.89 -37.34
CA ILE A 1011 2.61 -127.68 -38.57
C ILE A 1011 1.79 -126.69 -39.50
N VAL A 1012 2.05 -126.21 -40.75
CA VAL A 1012 3.00 -126.37 -41.90
C VAL A 1012 3.19 -124.97 -42.60
N ALA A 1013 4.01 -124.88 -43.66
CA ALA A 1013 4.18 -123.76 -44.62
C ALA A 1013 3.44 -124.05 -45.99
N PRO A 1014 3.67 -123.40 -47.18
CA PRO A 1014 4.68 -122.40 -47.60
C PRO A 1014 4.26 -121.27 -48.61
N THR A 1015 5.19 -120.33 -48.90
CA THR A 1015 5.45 -119.54 -50.17
C THR A 1015 4.32 -119.02 -51.08
N ALA A 1016 4.37 -117.87 -51.77
CA ALA A 1016 5.25 -116.68 -51.90
C ALA A 1016 4.51 -115.67 -52.88
N VAL A 1017 5.00 -114.60 -53.55
CA VAL A 1017 6.32 -113.99 -53.88
C VAL A 1017 6.14 -112.48 -54.20
N SER A 1018 7.24 -111.72 -54.39
CA SER A 1018 7.37 -110.45 -55.15
C SER A 1018 6.76 -109.15 -54.57
N SER A 1019 7.40 -107.96 -54.71
CA SER A 1019 8.77 -107.62 -55.16
C SER A 1019 9.14 -106.12 -54.99
N ASN A 1020 10.39 -105.82 -54.57
CA ASN A 1020 11.29 -104.72 -55.01
C ASN A 1020 10.86 -103.23 -54.87
N ILE A 1021 11.74 -102.21 -54.72
CA ILE A 1021 13.21 -101.98 -54.60
C ILE A 1021 13.33 -100.68 -53.71
N GLY A 1022 14.32 -100.35 -52.86
CA GLY A 1022 15.81 -100.43 -52.87
C GLY A 1022 16.39 -98.98 -52.90
N THR A 1023 17.58 -98.61 -52.41
CA THR A 1023 18.74 -99.31 -51.82
C THR A 1023 19.71 -98.38 -51.02
N VAL A 1024 20.13 -98.82 -49.83
CA VAL A 1024 21.53 -98.93 -49.28
C VAL A 1024 22.64 -97.90 -49.65
N PHE A 1025 23.33 -97.27 -48.66
CA PHE A 1025 24.78 -97.47 -48.32
C PHE A 1025 25.31 -96.58 -47.16
N VAL A 1026 26.55 -96.85 -46.72
CA VAL A 1026 27.22 -96.38 -45.48
C VAL A 1026 28.74 -96.24 -45.72
N PRO A 1027 29.39 -95.09 -45.40
CA PRO A 1027 30.41 -95.06 -44.34
C PRO A 1027 30.46 -93.72 -43.55
N ALA A 1028 31.54 -93.46 -42.79
CA ALA A 1028 31.77 -92.26 -41.96
C ALA A 1028 33.11 -91.57 -42.26
N ALA A 1029 33.23 -90.26 -41.96
CA ALA A 1029 34.51 -89.53 -41.94
C ALA A 1029 34.54 -88.27 -41.03
N THR A 1030 35.57 -88.21 -40.18
CA THR A 1030 36.25 -87.07 -39.51
C THR A 1030 35.72 -85.61 -39.60
N SER A 1031 35.29 -85.10 -38.44
CA SER A 1031 35.68 -83.84 -37.76
C SER A 1031 35.50 -82.41 -38.37
N ALA A 1032 34.65 -81.64 -37.65
CA ALA A 1032 34.80 -80.23 -37.21
C ALA A 1032 34.57 -79.02 -38.17
N SER A 1033 33.49 -78.24 -37.91
CA SER A 1033 33.56 -76.77 -37.61
C SER A 1033 32.17 -76.08 -37.44
N THR A 1034 32.15 -74.98 -36.66
CA THR A 1034 31.19 -73.83 -36.66
C THR A 1034 29.72 -74.01 -36.18
N PRO A 1035 29.04 -72.92 -35.71
CA PRO A 1035 27.74 -72.98 -35.00
C PRO A 1035 26.50 -72.84 -35.91
N ILE A 1036 25.32 -73.09 -35.33
CA ILE A 1036 24.00 -73.09 -35.99
C ILE A 1036 23.30 -71.73 -35.80
N LEU A 1037 22.55 -71.28 -36.82
CA LEU A 1037 21.75 -70.05 -36.83
C LEU A 1037 20.25 -70.37 -36.98
N ASN A 1038 19.39 -69.54 -36.38
CA ASN A 1038 17.93 -69.69 -36.44
C ASN A 1038 17.37 -69.15 -37.78
N THR A 1039 16.45 -69.88 -38.41
CA THR A 1039 15.97 -69.60 -39.78
C THR A 1039 14.52 -69.13 -39.89
N HIS A 1040 13.77 -69.06 -38.79
CA HIS A 1040 12.38 -68.57 -38.77
C HIS A 1040 12.12 -67.65 -37.58
N PHE A 1041 11.28 -66.63 -37.79
CA PHE A 1041 10.81 -65.70 -36.77
C PHE A 1041 9.29 -65.56 -36.87
N TYR A 1042 8.61 -65.70 -35.74
CA TYR A 1042 7.18 -65.40 -35.57
C TYR A 1042 7.00 -64.72 -34.22
N GLY A 1043 6.23 -63.64 -34.19
CA GLY A 1043 5.94 -62.87 -32.99
C GLY A 1043 4.59 -62.19 -33.10
N SER A 1044 3.89 -62.12 -31.97
CA SER A 1044 2.60 -61.42 -31.85
C SER A 1044 2.68 -60.49 -30.65
N VAL A 1045 2.17 -59.27 -30.80
CA VAL A 1045 2.16 -58.23 -29.76
C VAL A 1045 0.80 -57.54 -29.76
N LYS A 1046 0.20 -57.40 -28.57
CA LYS A 1046 -1.05 -56.66 -28.40
C LYS A 1046 -0.74 -55.18 -28.26
N LEU A 1047 -1.31 -54.35 -29.12
CA LEU A 1047 -1.08 -52.90 -29.16
C LEU A 1047 -2.18 -52.14 -28.40
N ASP A 1048 -1.77 -51.13 -27.63
CA ASP A 1048 -2.67 -50.17 -26.98
C ASP A 1048 -3.19 -49.17 -28.03
N PRO A 1049 -4.52 -49.06 -28.26
CA PRO A 1049 -5.07 -48.11 -29.23
C PRO A 1049 -4.71 -46.65 -28.94
N GLY A 1050 -4.45 -46.29 -27.67
CA GLY A 1050 -4.03 -44.94 -27.28
C GLY A 1050 -2.59 -44.58 -27.67
N LYS A 1051 -1.76 -45.56 -28.04
CA LYS A 1051 -0.32 -45.38 -28.36
C LYS A 1051 0.09 -45.97 -29.72
N LEU A 1052 -0.88 -46.49 -30.47
CA LEU A 1052 -0.66 -47.37 -31.63
C LEU A 1052 0.31 -46.80 -32.67
N GLY A 1053 0.26 -45.48 -32.93
CA GLY A 1053 1.17 -44.81 -33.87
C GLY A 1053 2.64 -44.78 -33.44
N SER A 1054 2.95 -44.55 -32.16
CA SER A 1054 4.34 -44.57 -31.68
C SER A 1054 4.87 -45.98 -31.56
N THR A 1055 4.07 -46.92 -31.03
CA THR A 1055 4.49 -48.33 -30.88
C THR A 1055 4.69 -49.02 -32.23
N ALA A 1056 3.86 -48.73 -33.24
CA ALA A 1056 4.09 -49.21 -34.61
C ALA A 1056 5.38 -48.63 -35.22
N GLY A 1057 5.69 -47.36 -34.95
CA GLY A 1057 6.96 -46.75 -35.34
C GLY A 1057 8.17 -47.45 -34.70
N THR A 1058 8.12 -47.72 -33.39
CA THR A 1058 9.17 -48.45 -32.66
C THR A 1058 9.34 -49.88 -33.18
N ILE A 1059 8.25 -50.62 -33.42
CA ILE A 1059 8.31 -51.98 -34.01
C ILE A 1059 8.93 -51.94 -35.42
N ASN A 1060 8.63 -50.89 -36.20
CA ASN A 1060 9.25 -50.72 -37.51
C ASN A 1060 10.76 -50.50 -37.42
N GLN A 1061 11.24 -49.66 -36.49
CA GLN A 1061 12.68 -49.40 -36.32
C GLN A 1061 13.42 -50.59 -35.68
N GLU A 1062 12.98 -51.04 -34.50
CA GLU A 1062 13.71 -52.01 -33.67
C GLU A 1062 13.58 -53.47 -34.16
N VAL A 1063 12.64 -53.77 -35.06
CA VAL A 1063 12.40 -55.15 -35.56
C VAL A 1063 12.34 -55.22 -37.09
N LEU A 1064 11.39 -54.54 -37.73
CA LEU A 1064 11.15 -54.73 -39.16
C LEU A 1064 12.29 -54.18 -40.03
N GLN A 1065 12.89 -53.05 -39.65
CA GLN A 1065 14.00 -52.43 -40.38
C GLN A 1065 15.29 -53.28 -40.31
N HIS A 1066 15.49 -54.07 -39.24
CA HIS A 1066 16.60 -55.02 -39.15
C HIS A 1066 16.34 -56.30 -39.95
N LEU A 1067 15.12 -56.85 -39.91
CA LEU A 1067 14.76 -58.06 -40.66
C LEU A 1067 14.68 -57.83 -42.18
N SER A 1068 14.25 -56.64 -42.63
CA SER A 1068 14.14 -56.28 -44.05
C SER A 1068 15.47 -55.92 -44.74
N GLN A 1069 16.55 -55.72 -43.98
CA GLN A 1069 17.90 -55.56 -44.54
C GLN A 1069 18.52 -56.90 -44.97
N LEU A 1070 17.91 -58.04 -44.60
CA LEU A 1070 18.37 -59.36 -44.99
C LEU A 1070 17.98 -59.66 -46.45
N SER A 1071 18.96 -59.74 -47.34
CA SER A 1071 18.76 -59.92 -48.78
C SER A 1071 18.00 -61.20 -49.10
N GLY A 1072 16.76 -61.05 -49.59
CA GLY A 1072 15.87 -62.17 -49.94
C GLY A 1072 14.72 -62.41 -48.95
N ALA A 1073 14.64 -61.68 -47.83
CA ALA A 1073 13.53 -61.80 -46.89
C ALA A 1073 12.24 -61.15 -47.42
N SER A 1074 11.14 -61.92 -47.45
CA SER A 1074 9.79 -61.40 -47.67
C SER A 1074 9.10 -61.16 -46.32
N VAL A 1075 8.86 -59.90 -45.97
CA VAL A 1075 8.21 -59.51 -44.71
C VAL A 1075 6.75 -59.15 -44.97
N THR A 1076 5.83 -59.91 -44.37
CA THR A 1076 4.39 -59.62 -44.38
C THR A 1076 3.97 -59.16 -42.98
N VAL A 1077 3.19 -58.09 -42.89
CA VAL A 1077 2.64 -57.56 -41.63
C VAL A 1077 1.13 -57.58 -41.71
N THR A 1078 0.49 -58.30 -40.78
CA THR A 1078 -0.97 -58.39 -40.64
C THR A 1078 -1.39 -57.65 -39.38
N LEU A 1079 -2.46 -56.86 -39.44
CA LEU A 1079 -2.99 -56.10 -38.30
C LEU A 1079 -4.43 -56.55 -38.02
N ASP A 1080 -4.57 -57.52 -37.12
CA ASP A 1080 -5.89 -57.99 -36.66
C ASP A 1080 -6.46 -57.04 -35.59
N ILE A 1081 -7.67 -56.53 -35.83
CA ILE A 1081 -8.35 -55.60 -34.92
C ILE A 1081 -9.58 -56.30 -34.33
N GLN A 1082 -9.43 -56.84 -33.12
CA GLN A 1082 -10.51 -57.49 -32.38
C GLN A 1082 -11.05 -56.58 -31.26
N VAL A 1083 -12.35 -56.30 -31.27
CA VAL A 1083 -13.01 -55.43 -30.27
C VAL A 1083 -14.23 -56.15 -29.70
N ASN A 1084 -14.33 -56.23 -28.38
CA ASN A 1084 -15.47 -56.82 -27.67
C ASN A 1084 -16.21 -55.71 -26.90
N ILE A 1085 -17.50 -55.52 -27.20
CA ILE A 1085 -18.33 -54.44 -26.63
C ILE A 1085 -19.62 -55.08 -26.08
N PRO A 1086 -19.70 -55.33 -24.75
CA PRO A 1086 -20.78 -56.13 -24.14
C PRO A 1086 -22.21 -55.61 -24.36
N ASN A 1087 -22.36 -54.31 -24.65
CA ASN A 1087 -23.67 -53.65 -24.85
C ASN A 1087 -24.01 -53.43 -26.33
N GLY A 1088 -23.23 -54.00 -27.26
CA GLY A 1088 -23.37 -53.77 -28.71
C GLY A 1088 -22.78 -52.45 -29.20
N ILE A 1089 -22.70 -52.30 -30.53
CA ILE A 1089 -22.16 -51.11 -31.19
C ILE A 1089 -23.31 -50.25 -31.74
N PRO A 1090 -23.39 -48.95 -31.41
CA PRO A 1090 -24.36 -48.03 -32.01
C PRO A 1090 -24.31 -48.02 -33.55
N GLU A 1091 -25.46 -47.94 -34.20
CA GLU A 1091 -25.56 -48.20 -35.65
C GLU A 1091 -24.96 -47.07 -36.51
N ASP A 1092 -24.94 -45.84 -36.00
CA ASP A 1092 -24.22 -44.70 -36.57
C ASP A 1092 -22.70 -44.92 -36.54
N VAL A 1093 -22.16 -45.39 -35.41
CA VAL A 1093 -20.74 -45.75 -35.27
C VAL A 1093 -20.38 -46.94 -36.16
N ALA A 1094 -21.23 -47.98 -36.19
CA ALA A 1094 -21.03 -49.16 -37.03
C ALA A 1094 -21.06 -48.82 -38.54
N ARG A 1095 -21.91 -47.88 -38.96
CA ARG A 1095 -21.94 -47.34 -40.32
C ARG A 1095 -20.64 -46.62 -40.66
N THR A 1096 -20.19 -45.69 -39.82
CA THR A 1096 -18.95 -44.93 -40.04
C THR A 1096 -17.73 -45.86 -40.15
N ILE A 1097 -17.65 -46.91 -39.32
CA ILE A 1097 -16.57 -47.90 -39.39
C ILE A 1097 -16.59 -48.65 -40.74
N ARG A 1098 -17.74 -49.12 -41.21
CA ARG A 1098 -17.86 -49.82 -42.52
C ARG A 1098 -17.43 -48.94 -43.69
N GLU A 1099 -17.80 -47.66 -43.68
CA GLU A 1099 -17.48 -46.70 -44.74
C GLU A 1099 -15.98 -46.37 -44.77
N ASN A 1100 -15.35 -46.28 -43.59
CA ASN A 1100 -13.89 -46.11 -43.44
C ASN A 1100 -13.10 -47.36 -43.83
N CYS A 1101 -13.48 -48.57 -43.37
CA CYS A 1101 -12.77 -49.81 -43.72
C CYS A 1101 -12.79 -50.09 -45.23
N LYS A 1102 -13.90 -49.76 -45.90
CA LYS A 1102 -14.01 -49.84 -47.37
C LYS A 1102 -13.11 -48.84 -48.10
N THR A 1103 -12.93 -47.65 -47.54
CA THR A 1103 -12.04 -46.60 -48.07
C THR A 1103 -10.56 -46.96 -47.86
N LEU A 1104 -10.23 -47.59 -46.72
CA LEU A 1104 -8.89 -48.03 -46.34
C LEU A 1104 -8.50 -49.41 -46.89
N LYS A 1105 -9.39 -50.09 -47.62
CA LYS A 1105 -9.18 -51.40 -48.28
C LYS A 1105 -8.81 -52.55 -47.32
N PHE A 1106 -9.59 -52.74 -46.27
CA PHE A 1106 -9.50 -53.95 -45.45
C PHE A 1106 -9.94 -55.19 -46.27
N ASP A 1107 -9.17 -56.28 -46.20
CA ASP A 1107 -9.43 -57.52 -46.96
C ASP A 1107 -10.72 -58.24 -46.50
N THR A 1108 -11.02 -58.20 -45.20
CA THR A 1108 -12.29 -58.65 -44.61
C THR A 1108 -12.78 -57.68 -43.54
N SER A 1109 -14.10 -57.52 -43.41
CA SER A 1109 -14.71 -56.75 -42.32
C SER A 1109 -16.16 -57.22 -42.07
N GLU A 1110 -16.37 -57.98 -41.00
CA GLU A 1110 -17.66 -58.54 -40.63
C GLU A 1110 -18.05 -58.11 -39.21
N PHE A 1111 -19.36 -58.05 -38.95
CA PHE A 1111 -19.93 -57.73 -37.65
C PHE A 1111 -20.75 -58.94 -37.18
N GLY A 1112 -20.15 -59.78 -36.34
CA GLY A 1112 -20.82 -60.93 -35.72
C GLY A 1112 -21.83 -60.52 -34.64
N GLN A 1113 -22.68 -61.47 -34.26
CA GLN A 1113 -23.46 -61.45 -33.02
C GLN A 1113 -22.76 -62.32 -31.97
#